data_AF-A0AB37H030-F1
#
_entry.id   AF-A0AB37H030-F1
#
_cell.length_a   1.000
_cell.length_b   1.000
_cell.length_c   1.000
_cell.angle_alpha   90.00
_cell.angle_beta   90.00
_cell.angle_gamma   90.00
#
_symmetry.space_group_name_H-M   'P 1'
#
loop_
_entity.id
_entity.type
_entity.pdbx_description
1 polymer ?
#
loop_
_entity_poly.entity_id
_entity_poly.type
_entity_poly.pdbx_seq_one_letter_code
_entity_poly.pdbx_strand_id
1 'polypeptide(L)'
;MDLNFSSDKNQPPGNNGKLDFTSILGYGAIIVAVVAVALAFLPSLILGLLIFGIVYSLKQTDKLKILFWPSILLLGGTLYVGGWQQLFQFIPVSLMLTGMNSRLDYFEQLINDGQAFHPSTQSYISVVALSIVVARFSIAVYDFFKSKIVKPKEDVIEERRNSGSHEKIYQNRVKINDKVQEKWRQNVAKSVEKSLPIENVLLGIDEYKSRAEMALEETTKHVLFQGTTGSGKTMAILTVAESALANAQSVFFVDGKGDPKTINQFKKLTDKYGRKLHVFSEKTPLKYNPIRHGNRTSITDRIMAIFDWENAFYKNEAENFLQKVIHMLHDFDLKTDLTTIAQHMSLRAVYQTLMSDVIEEEDVIRDKVPVQKKSQPSDDILGLDEPEEEVEEFEIVERTVTRKVLSPRAALHMERFFGKRQLSDEEIEALTEDSKGDPVQELVRSMKTQLEKLIYSELGGLLEDDPDGLDLLEILDRGESVIFSFNSNIYSEFIKRFARFVIADLAYSVTTRYAQDVQKGALGIFDEFGAYGSETIVHILARARSAEFGAAIGIQSLGDLVINGQDISKQVIDNCNTFFFGRSNEAASAEAVASIIGTYSDIDLTTQTENIGGQLKRIELKSEKGTSRKVKKFYVHPDEIKDLETGVFVVVRKAAKGLTPEERRKIIYFRNPMNGLNQKKESVPEQAERPQQVKVTQFERGRKMALGALKEKVSSVFSDNKIKRSKKENRKLPKARNSKGAVVVVWAVIVVLGLSGILAFGRAQNALNKSKATESALAAVTANQDEHGYDAYRSPKIEIFADQVVDEYMNIPRDSEQRKAREEALQGFYAEGLTVDSMGDVGGYRQLNHKTLYDVHFDDDKAILQYRVDYDNVAVQQKEREVEKKKGKKKEKVKEKYEEEKKNSRSMLLNVPVKASNDGYAVVSNLYFTPVPDVKTKGVQSETNPLAEQSEAPMEQKQQVENWLKDFFKKYADGTTDDLTYMMEKPQALNGQRSFVGLENTKIYPSGKNGFVVKTNVKFQEKDVAIENTESFTIHLTKRDGKYFVEKMENTLGGK
;
A
#
# COMPACT_ATOMS: atom_id res chain seq x y z
N MET A 1 -19.26 -0.45 -66.30
CA MET A 1 -19.14 0.82 -67.06
C MET A 1 -17.77 1.44 -66.78
N ASP A 2 -16.75 0.70 -67.18
CA ASP A 2 -15.58 1.04 -67.99
C ASP A 2 -15.04 2.47 -67.95
N LEU A 3 -13.93 2.59 -67.21
CA LEU A 3 -12.93 3.65 -67.26
C LEU A 3 -11.64 3.09 -67.85
N ASN A 4 -11.16 3.72 -68.94
CA ASN A 4 -9.77 3.81 -69.42
C ASN A 4 -9.80 4.39 -70.86
N PHE A 5 -8.87 5.17 -71.41
CA PHE A 5 -7.51 5.60 -71.08
C PHE A 5 -7.15 6.81 -72.01
N SER A 6 -6.11 7.58 -71.65
CA SER A 6 -5.03 8.09 -72.55
C SER A 6 -4.79 9.62 -72.68
N SER A 7 -3.65 10.02 -72.07
CA SER A 7 -2.46 10.72 -72.64
C SER A 7 -2.40 12.23 -72.95
N ASP A 8 -1.34 12.83 -72.35
CA ASP A 8 -0.34 13.77 -72.89
C ASP A 8 -0.66 15.23 -73.22
N LYS A 9 -0.01 16.15 -72.47
CA LYS A 9 0.51 17.43 -72.97
C LYS A 9 1.81 17.84 -72.26
N ASN A 10 2.88 17.96 -73.05
CA ASN A 10 4.21 18.48 -72.73
C ASN A 10 4.49 19.69 -73.64
N GLN A 11 4.93 20.85 -73.10
CA GLN A 11 6.06 21.69 -73.58
C GLN A 11 6.08 23.10 -72.94
N PRO A 12 7.28 23.70 -72.73
CA PRO A 12 7.48 24.92 -71.94
C PRO A 12 7.57 26.20 -72.80
N PRO A 13 7.34 27.42 -72.24
CA PRO A 13 7.73 28.65 -72.91
C PRO A 13 8.91 29.36 -72.21
N GLY A 14 9.98 29.55 -72.99
CA GLY A 14 10.52 30.88 -73.32
C GLY A 14 11.08 31.76 -72.19
N ASN A 15 12.39 31.68 -72.01
CA ASN A 15 13.22 32.69 -71.35
C ASN A 15 13.24 34.00 -72.16
N ASN A 16 12.77 35.11 -71.60
CA ASN A 16 13.12 36.49 -72.01
C ASN A 16 12.69 37.51 -70.94
N GLY A 17 13.55 37.70 -69.94
CA GLY A 17 13.53 38.85 -69.05
C GLY A 17 14.98 39.26 -68.76
N LYS A 18 15.42 40.38 -69.35
CA LYS A 18 16.76 40.97 -69.15
C LYS A 18 17.07 41.08 -67.64
N LEU A 19 18.10 40.36 -67.18
CA LEU A 19 18.69 40.56 -65.86
C LEU A 19 19.43 41.91 -65.85
N ASP A 20 18.98 42.80 -64.98
CA ASP A 20 19.56 44.12 -64.76
C ASP A 20 20.96 43.97 -64.14
N PHE A 21 22.00 44.33 -64.92
CA PHE A 21 23.43 44.15 -64.59
C PHE A 21 23.85 44.90 -63.31
N THR A 22 23.05 45.86 -62.86
CA THR A 22 23.25 46.61 -61.62
C THR A 22 22.93 45.79 -60.36
N SER A 23 22.07 44.78 -60.46
CA SER A 23 21.70 43.92 -59.32
C SER A 23 22.79 42.89 -58.96
N ILE A 24 23.49 42.35 -59.96
CA ILE A 24 24.54 41.32 -59.79
C ILE A 24 25.80 41.90 -59.10
N LEU A 25 26.16 43.15 -59.39
CA LEU A 25 27.25 43.86 -58.72
C LEU A 25 26.93 44.15 -57.23
N GLY A 26 25.67 44.44 -56.90
CA GLY A 26 25.21 44.65 -55.53
C GLY A 26 25.28 43.39 -54.67
N TYR A 27 24.85 42.23 -55.19
CA TYR A 27 24.98 40.95 -54.49
C TYR A 27 26.44 40.53 -54.30
N GLY A 28 27.31 40.79 -55.29
CA GLY A 28 28.75 40.55 -55.16
C GLY A 28 29.40 41.35 -54.03
N ALA A 29 29.10 42.65 -53.93
CA ALA A 29 29.62 43.50 -52.85
C ALA A 29 29.12 43.09 -51.46
N ILE A 30 27.87 42.65 -51.36
CA ILE A 30 27.29 42.15 -50.11
C ILE A 30 27.96 40.84 -49.68
N ILE A 31 28.18 39.90 -50.61
CA ILE A 31 28.87 38.64 -50.33
C ILE A 31 30.31 38.92 -49.86
N VAL A 32 31.02 39.83 -50.53
CA VAL A 32 32.39 40.22 -50.15
C VAL A 32 32.42 40.88 -48.77
N ALA A 33 31.47 41.76 -48.45
CA ALA A 33 31.36 42.36 -47.12
C ALA A 33 31.09 41.32 -46.03
N VAL A 34 30.23 40.33 -46.30
CA VAL A 34 29.94 39.22 -45.38
C VAL A 34 31.17 38.34 -45.15
N VAL A 35 31.93 38.03 -46.21
CA VAL A 35 33.16 37.25 -46.12
C VAL A 35 34.24 38.02 -45.35
N ALA A 36 34.37 39.32 -45.58
CA ALA A 36 35.33 40.15 -44.86
C ALA A 36 35.03 40.25 -43.36
N VAL A 37 33.75 40.40 -43.03
CA VAL A 37 33.26 40.36 -41.64
C VAL A 37 33.62 38.99 -41.04
N ALA A 38 33.28 37.88 -41.68
CA ALA A 38 33.59 36.55 -41.17
C ALA A 38 35.11 36.34 -40.91
N LEU A 39 35.96 36.82 -41.82
CA LEU A 39 37.42 36.77 -41.66
C LEU A 39 37.92 37.66 -40.52
N ALA A 40 37.37 38.86 -40.32
CA ALA A 40 37.74 39.75 -39.23
C ALA A 40 37.41 39.18 -37.83
N PHE A 41 36.31 38.43 -37.72
CA PHE A 41 35.89 37.82 -36.45
C PHE A 41 36.63 36.50 -36.13
N LEU A 42 37.31 35.88 -37.11
CA LEU A 42 37.97 34.57 -36.96
C LEU A 42 39.00 34.50 -35.82
N PRO A 43 39.93 35.46 -35.65
CA PRO A 43 40.93 35.40 -34.58
C PRO A 43 40.28 35.56 -33.20
N SER A 44 39.27 36.42 -33.11
CA SER A 44 38.51 36.63 -31.88
C SER A 44 37.71 35.39 -31.49
N LEU A 45 37.20 34.64 -32.48
CA LEU A 45 36.47 33.39 -32.29
C LEU A 45 37.37 32.26 -31.79
N ILE A 46 38.55 32.07 -32.41
CA ILE A 46 39.52 31.05 -31.99
C ILE A 46 39.97 31.33 -30.55
N LEU A 47 40.39 32.56 -30.25
CA LEU A 47 40.83 32.94 -28.92
C LEU A 47 39.68 32.85 -27.89
N GLY A 48 38.45 33.20 -28.29
CA GLY A 48 37.26 33.07 -27.46
C GLY A 48 36.92 31.61 -27.11
N LEU A 49 37.04 30.68 -28.06
CA LEU A 49 36.85 29.25 -27.81
C LEU A 49 37.93 28.67 -26.89
N LEU A 50 39.16 29.17 -26.99
CA LEU A 50 40.27 28.78 -26.12
C LEU A 50 40.04 29.25 -24.67
N ILE A 51 39.62 30.51 -24.50
CA ILE A 51 39.23 31.06 -23.19
C ILE A 51 38.05 30.27 -22.61
N PHE A 52 37.06 29.93 -23.43
CA PHE A 52 35.94 29.06 -23.03
C PHE A 52 36.44 27.71 -22.50
N GLY A 53 37.30 27.01 -23.23
CA GLY A 53 37.82 25.69 -22.83
C GLY A 53 38.59 25.74 -21.49
N ILE A 54 39.43 26.76 -21.28
CA ILE A 54 40.19 26.94 -20.04
C ILE A 54 39.25 27.23 -18.86
N VAL A 55 38.35 28.19 -19.00
CA VAL A 55 37.43 28.58 -17.91
C VAL A 55 36.47 27.45 -17.56
N TYR A 56 36.04 26.68 -18.55
CA TYR A 56 35.20 25.50 -18.36
C TYR A 56 35.96 24.40 -17.60
N SER A 57 37.19 24.07 -17.99
CA SER A 57 38.04 23.08 -17.31
C SER A 57 38.26 23.41 -15.83
N LEU A 58 38.44 24.70 -15.51
CA LEU A 58 38.64 25.19 -14.14
C LEU A 58 37.35 25.34 -13.31
N LYS A 59 36.16 25.06 -13.88
CA LYS A 59 34.84 25.27 -13.25
C LYS A 59 34.61 26.72 -12.74
N GLN A 60 35.17 27.73 -13.41
CA GLN A 60 35.09 29.14 -13.00
C GLN A 60 34.22 30.01 -13.94
N THR A 61 33.16 29.43 -14.51
CA THR A 61 32.30 30.06 -15.53
C THR A 61 31.66 31.38 -15.07
N ASP A 62 31.45 31.58 -13.77
CA ASP A 62 30.89 32.82 -13.22
C ASP A 62 31.80 34.04 -13.38
N LYS A 63 33.12 33.86 -13.46
CA LYS A 63 34.06 34.99 -13.66
C LYS A 63 33.88 35.68 -15.01
N LEU A 64 33.44 34.95 -16.03
CA LEU A 64 33.14 35.52 -17.35
C LEU A 64 31.89 36.40 -17.34
N LYS A 65 30.95 36.20 -16.39
CA LYS A 65 29.79 37.10 -16.22
C LYS A 65 30.23 38.48 -15.72
N ILE A 66 31.22 38.51 -14.83
CA ILE A 66 31.79 39.75 -14.27
C ILE A 66 32.60 40.50 -15.33
N LEU A 67 33.37 39.79 -16.15
CA LEU A 67 34.22 40.38 -17.20
C LEU A 67 33.45 40.83 -18.45
N PHE A 68 32.23 40.34 -18.66
CA PHE A 68 31.43 40.61 -19.87
C PHE A 68 31.12 42.09 -20.10
N TRP A 69 30.55 42.77 -19.10
CA TRP A 69 30.17 44.18 -19.22
C TRP A 69 31.37 45.13 -19.37
N PRO A 70 32.47 44.97 -18.60
CA PRO A 70 33.71 45.67 -18.85
C PRO A 70 34.21 45.49 -20.27
N SER A 71 34.25 44.25 -20.79
CA SER A 71 34.72 43.97 -22.15
C SER A 71 33.85 44.62 -23.22
N ILE A 72 32.53 44.69 -23.04
CA ILE A 72 31.63 45.39 -23.98
C ILE A 72 31.90 46.90 -23.98
N LEU A 73 32.07 47.50 -22.80
CA LEU A 73 32.38 48.93 -22.68
C LEU A 73 33.74 49.25 -23.30
N LEU A 74 34.72 48.38 -23.08
CA LEU A 74 36.06 48.49 -23.63
C LEU A 74 36.04 48.38 -25.17
N LEU A 75 35.30 47.41 -25.70
CA LEU A 75 35.09 47.24 -27.14
C LEU A 75 34.39 48.45 -27.76
N GLY A 76 33.30 48.94 -27.16
CA GLY A 76 32.59 50.15 -27.60
C GLY A 76 33.47 51.40 -27.57
N GLY A 77 34.29 51.56 -26.54
CA GLY A 77 35.26 52.65 -26.43
C GLY A 77 36.33 52.61 -27.53
N THR A 78 36.90 51.43 -27.82
CA THR A 78 37.87 51.28 -28.92
C THR A 78 37.26 51.57 -30.29
N LEU A 79 35.99 51.19 -30.52
CA LEU A 79 35.30 51.48 -31.79
C LEU A 79 34.90 52.95 -31.92
N TYR A 80 34.59 53.61 -30.82
CA TYR A 80 34.26 55.05 -30.81
C TYR A 80 35.47 55.92 -31.14
N VAL A 81 36.65 55.58 -30.60
CA VAL A 81 37.88 56.36 -30.79
C VAL A 81 38.62 55.96 -32.08
N GLY A 82 38.72 54.66 -32.35
CA GLY A 82 39.56 54.10 -33.42
C GLY A 82 38.81 53.79 -34.72
N GLY A 83 37.48 53.91 -34.76
CA GLY A 83 36.65 53.55 -35.90
C GLY A 83 36.44 52.04 -36.07
N TRP A 84 35.53 51.66 -36.97
CA TRP A 84 35.17 50.26 -37.22
C TRP A 84 36.28 49.45 -37.91
N GLN A 85 37.21 50.13 -38.58
CA GLN A 85 38.35 49.53 -39.28
C GLN A 85 39.26 48.73 -38.34
N GLN A 86 39.26 49.02 -37.03
CA GLN A 86 40.07 48.30 -36.02
C GLN A 86 39.73 46.81 -35.92
N LEU A 87 38.49 46.41 -36.21
CA LEU A 87 38.08 45.01 -36.21
C LEU A 87 38.68 44.22 -37.38
N PHE A 88 39.04 44.90 -38.46
CA PHE A 88 39.48 44.29 -39.72
C PHE A 88 41.01 44.26 -39.87
N GLN A 89 41.77 44.89 -38.95
CA GLN A 89 43.24 44.91 -39.00
C GLN A 89 43.89 43.53 -38.86
N PHE A 90 43.15 42.51 -38.43
CA PHE A 90 43.61 41.11 -38.32
C PHE A 90 43.16 40.21 -39.48
N ILE A 91 42.53 40.75 -40.53
CA ILE A 91 42.23 39.99 -41.76
C ILE A 91 43.46 39.24 -42.32
N PRO A 92 44.69 39.81 -42.35
CA PRO A 92 45.87 39.09 -42.86
C PRO A 92 46.13 37.77 -42.13
N VAL A 93 45.94 37.76 -40.81
CA VAL A 93 46.09 36.55 -39.97
C VAL A 93 45.02 35.53 -40.33
N SER A 94 43.79 35.98 -40.55
CA SER A 94 42.69 35.10 -40.95
C SER A 94 42.88 34.52 -42.35
N LEU A 95 43.34 35.32 -43.31
CA LEU A 95 43.64 34.87 -44.68
C LEU A 95 44.80 33.85 -44.68
N MET A 96 45.77 34.02 -43.78
CA MET A 96 46.86 33.06 -43.59
C MET A 96 46.34 31.73 -43.04
N LEU A 97 45.43 31.77 -42.07
CA LEU A 97 44.80 30.57 -41.51
C LEU A 97 43.88 29.84 -42.50
N THR A 98 43.24 30.56 -43.43
CA THR A 98 42.33 29.98 -44.43
C THR A 98 43.00 29.65 -45.78
N GLY A 99 44.31 29.91 -45.93
CA GLY A 99 45.05 29.66 -47.18
C GLY A 99 44.69 30.61 -48.33
N MET A 100 44.10 31.77 -48.04
CA MET A 100 43.60 32.74 -49.03
C MET A 100 44.50 33.98 -49.18
N ASN A 101 45.79 33.86 -48.85
CA ASN A 101 46.75 34.98 -48.87
C ASN A 101 46.83 35.73 -50.21
N SER A 102 46.54 35.06 -51.34
CA SER A 102 46.51 35.68 -52.67
C SER A 102 45.42 36.75 -52.84
N ARG A 103 44.52 36.92 -51.88
CA ARG A 103 43.44 37.92 -51.90
C ARG A 103 43.69 39.11 -50.96
N LEU A 104 44.86 39.21 -50.34
CA LEU A 104 45.20 40.28 -49.39
C LEU A 104 45.02 41.68 -50.01
N ASP A 105 45.64 41.91 -51.18
CA ASP A 105 45.58 43.17 -51.93
C ASP A 105 44.14 43.61 -52.23
N TYR A 106 43.26 42.64 -52.49
CA TYR A 106 41.84 42.88 -52.75
C TYR A 106 41.10 43.37 -51.50
N PHE A 107 41.42 42.86 -50.31
CA PHE A 107 40.81 43.33 -49.05
C PHE A 107 41.41 44.65 -48.58
N GLU A 108 42.70 44.90 -48.81
CA GLU A 108 43.36 46.17 -48.51
C GLU A 108 42.74 47.32 -49.32
N GLN A 109 42.48 47.09 -50.62
CA GLN A 109 41.83 48.07 -51.49
C GLN A 109 40.37 48.35 -51.11
N LEU A 110 39.67 47.36 -50.56
CA LEU A 110 38.21 47.41 -50.37
C LEU A 110 37.79 47.85 -48.95
N ILE A 111 38.63 47.63 -47.94
CA ILE A 111 38.31 47.87 -46.53
C ILE A 111 39.24 48.90 -45.87
N ASN A 112 40.48 49.00 -46.36
CA ASN A 112 41.52 49.85 -45.77
C ASN A 112 42.01 50.94 -46.74
N ASP A 113 41.17 51.32 -47.70
CA ASP A 113 41.43 52.37 -48.71
C ASP A 113 42.78 52.20 -49.46
N GLY A 114 43.20 50.96 -49.70
CA GLY A 114 44.45 50.62 -50.39
C GLY A 114 45.72 50.69 -49.53
N GLN A 115 45.58 50.85 -48.20
CA GLN A 115 46.70 50.80 -47.26
C GLN A 115 46.86 49.38 -46.69
N ALA A 116 48.11 49.02 -46.37
CA ALA A 116 48.41 47.75 -45.72
C ALA A 116 47.78 47.65 -44.33
N PHE A 117 47.27 46.47 -43.96
CA PHE A 117 46.73 46.25 -42.62
C PHE A 117 47.85 46.24 -41.58
N HIS A 118 47.76 47.13 -40.59
CA HIS A 118 48.72 47.23 -39.49
C HIS A 118 47.99 47.18 -38.15
N PRO A 119 48.11 46.08 -37.39
CA PRO A 119 47.48 45.95 -36.08
C PRO A 119 47.98 47.03 -35.11
N SER A 120 47.09 47.92 -34.69
CA SER A 120 47.37 48.93 -33.67
C SER A 120 47.16 48.36 -32.27
N THR A 121 47.65 49.05 -31.23
CA THR A 121 47.39 48.67 -29.83
C THR A 121 45.89 48.61 -29.54
N GLN A 122 45.08 49.45 -30.20
CA GLN A 122 43.61 49.44 -30.08
C GLN A 122 43.01 48.21 -30.76
N SER A 123 43.58 47.75 -31.88
CA SER A 123 43.13 46.52 -32.56
C SER A 123 43.30 45.30 -31.64
N TYR A 124 44.46 45.15 -30.99
CA TYR A 124 44.69 44.03 -30.04
C TYR A 124 43.69 44.04 -28.88
N ILE A 125 43.44 45.21 -28.30
CA ILE A 125 42.48 45.38 -27.21
C ILE A 125 41.06 45.00 -27.67
N SER A 126 40.66 45.42 -28.87
CA SER A 126 39.34 45.11 -29.44
C SER A 126 39.15 43.61 -29.68
N VAL A 127 40.19 42.89 -30.15
CA VAL A 127 40.17 41.44 -30.35
C VAL A 127 40.03 40.71 -29.02
N VAL A 128 40.82 41.07 -27.99
CA VAL A 128 40.74 40.44 -26.67
C VAL A 128 39.37 40.68 -26.02
N ALA A 129 38.85 41.90 -26.10
CA ALA A 129 37.53 42.24 -25.58
C ALA A 129 36.43 41.43 -26.30
N LEU A 130 36.53 41.31 -27.63
CA LEU A 130 35.61 40.52 -28.45
C LEU A 130 35.70 39.02 -28.14
N SER A 131 36.89 38.49 -27.90
CA SER A 131 37.09 37.09 -27.50
C SER A 131 36.43 36.74 -26.16
N ILE A 132 36.43 37.65 -25.19
CA ILE A 132 35.72 37.45 -23.90
C ILE A 132 34.20 37.43 -24.13
N VAL A 133 33.69 38.29 -25.01
CA VAL A 133 32.28 38.30 -25.40
C VAL A 133 31.89 36.99 -26.09
N VAL A 134 32.70 36.51 -27.04
CA VAL A 134 32.51 35.22 -27.71
C VAL A 134 32.57 34.06 -26.71
N ALA A 135 33.56 34.03 -25.80
CA ALA A 135 33.66 32.99 -24.77
C ALA A 135 32.41 32.92 -23.88
N ARG A 136 31.87 34.08 -23.47
CA ARG A 136 30.64 34.14 -22.69
C ARG A 136 29.42 33.67 -23.48
N PHE A 137 29.35 34.02 -24.76
CA PHE A 137 28.30 33.56 -25.68
C PHE A 137 28.38 32.03 -25.86
N SER A 138 29.57 31.45 -26.04
CA SER A 138 29.77 30.00 -26.12
C SER A 138 29.30 29.27 -24.85
N ILE A 139 29.53 29.84 -23.65
CA ILE A 139 28.96 29.30 -22.40
C ILE A 139 27.43 29.38 -22.40
N ALA A 140 26.86 30.51 -22.80
CA ALA A 140 25.40 30.66 -22.84
C ALA A 140 24.76 29.67 -23.83
N VAL A 141 25.39 29.44 -24.98
CA VAL A 141 25.00 28.42 -25.95
C VAL A 141 25.12 27.02 -25.35
N TYR A 142 26.25 26.71 -24.70
CA TYR A 142 26.44 25.43 -24.02
C TYR A 142 25.39 25.18 -22.92
N ASP A 143 25.14 26.16 -22.04
CA ASP A 143 24.13 26.09 -20.98
C ASP A 143 22.72 25.93 -21.58
N PHE A 144 22.43 26.60 -22.69
CA PHE A 144 21.17 26.44 -23.42
C PHE A 144 21.02 25.02 -23.97
N PHE A 145 22.03 24.47 -24.64
CA PHE A 145 22.00 23.09 -25.12
C PHE A 145 21.92 22.07 -23.98
N LYS A 146 22.65 22.30 -22.88
CA LYS A 146 22.58 21.48 -21.67
C LYS A 146 21.20 21.52 -21.02
N SER A 147 20.55 22.69 -20.98
CA SER A 147 19.20 22.84 -20.43
C SER A 147 18.13 22.10 -21.24
N LYS A 148 18.41 21.76 -22.50
CA LYS A 148 17.55 20.92 -23.34
C LYS A 148 17.76 19.43 -23.12
N ILE A 149 18.79 19.02 -22.39
CA ILE A 149 19.02 17.62 -22.03
C ILE A 149 18.08 17.30 -20.87
N VAL A 150 17.02 16.54 -21.16
CA VAL A 150 16.16 15.97 -20.12
C VAL A 150 16.94 14.83 -19.47
N LYS A 151 17.24 14.95 -18.17
CA LYS A 151 17.74 13.82 -17.38
C LYS A 151 16.56 13.13 -16.68
N PRO A 152 16.41 11.79 -16.80
CA PRO A 152 15.52 11.02 -15.96
C PRO A 152 15.83 11.29 -14.48
N LYS A 153 14.81 11.23 -13.62
CA LYS A 153 14.98 11.40 -12.18
C LYS A 153 15.80 10.25 -11.58
N GLU A 154 15.61 9.02 -12.08
CA GLU A 154 16.37 7.84 -11.66
C GLU A 154 17.89 8.03 -11.82
N ASP A 155 18.35 8.48 -12.99
CA ASP A 155 19.76 8.77 -13.24
C ASP A 155 20.35 9.76 -12.22
N VAL A 156 19.55 10.75 -11.80
CA VAL A 156 19.98 11.75 -10.79
C VAL A 156 20.11 11.12 -9.40
N ILE A 157 19.23 10.18 -9.05
CA ILE A 157 19.28 9.43 -7.79
C ILE A 157 20.50 8.50 -7.80
N GLU A 158 20.72 7.76 -8.88
CA GLU A 158 21.88 6.87 -9.05
C GLU A 158 23.21 7.63 -9.04
N GLU A 159 23.34 8.72 -9.82
CA GLU A 159 24.53 9.58 -9.80
C GLU A 159 24.85 10.07 -8.37
N ARG A 160 23.82 10.32 -7.55
CA ARG A 160 23.98 10.76 -6.16
C ARG A 160 24.34 9.61 -5.23
N ARG A 161 23.68 8.46 -5.33
CA ARG A 161 24.02 7.26 -4.53
C ARG A 161 25.46 6.80 -4.83
N ASN A 162 25.90 6.91 -6.08
CA ASN A 162 27.27 6.61 -6.50
C ASN A 162 28.28 7.74 -6.19
N SER A 163 27.85 8.83 -5.56
CA SER A 163 28.75 9.93 -5.21
C SER A 163 29.60 9.62 -3.98
N GLY A 164 30.87 10.04 -3.98
CA GLY A 164 31.75 9.87 -2.81
C GLY A 164 31.28 10.61 -1.55
N SER A 165 30.27 11.50 -1.65
CA SER A 165 29.64 12.12 -0.47
C SER A 165 28.64 11.18 0.20
N HIS A 166 27.84 10.44 -0.59
CA HIS A 166 26.91 9.44 -0.08
C HIS A 166 27.66 8.30 0.62
N GLU A 167 28.72 7.79 0.00
CA GLU A 167 29.59 6.77 0.61
C GLU A 167 30.16 7.22 1.97
N LYS A 168 30.61 8.47 2.08
CA LYS A 168 31.10 9.02 3.36
C LYS A 168 30.00 9.11 4.43
N ILE A 169 28.76 9.44 4.03
CA ILE A 169 27.60 9.47 4.94
C ILE A 169 27.32 8.05 5.41
N TYR A 170 27.27 7.10 4.48
CA TYR A 170 27.02 5.69 4.73
C TYR A 170 28.01 5.08 5.72
N GLN A 171 29.31 5.26 5.49
CA GLN A 171 30.37 4.73 6.37
C GLN A 171 30.38 5.36 7.77
N ASN A 172 29.95 6.62 7.89
CA ASN A 172 29.92 7.35 9.17
C ASN A 172 28.53 7.41 9.83
N ARG A 173 27.53 6.69 9.29
CA ARG A 173 26.11 6.84 9.68
C ARG A 173 25.87 6.67 11.19
N VAL A 174 26.53 5.68 11.82
CA VAL A 174 26.41 5.42 13.26
C VAL A 174 26.93 6.60 14.09
N LYS A 175 28.14 7.09 13.79
CA LYS A 175 28.75 8.24 14.49
C LYS A 175 27.93 9.52 14.31
N ILE A 176 27.32 9.72 13.13
CA ILE A 176 26.45 10.86 12.87
C ILE A 176 25.17 10.74 13.69
N ASN A 177 24.53 9.56 13.67
CA ASN A 177 23.33 9.28 14.46
C ASN A 177 23.56 9.49 15.96
N ASP A 178 24.68 9.02 16.51
CA ASP A 178 25.01 9.21 17.92
C ASP A 178 25.10 10.69 18.30
N LYS A 179 25.75 11.52 17.47
CA LYS A 179 25.84 12.97 17.67
C LYS A 179 24.48 13.67 17.55
N VAL A 180 23.64 13.25 16.62
CA VAL A 180 22.27 13.79 16.44
C VAL A 180 21.39 13.41 17.63
N GLN A 181 21.50 12.16 18.10
CA GLN A 181 20.80 11.61 19.25
C GLN A 181 21.18 12.33 20.55
N GLU A 182 22.47 12.59 20.78
CA GLU A 182 22.94 13.32 21.95
C GLU A 182 22.33 14.72 22.02
N LYS A 183 22.38 15.47 20.91
CA LYS A 183 21.77 16.80 20.81
C LYS A 183 20.25 16.77 21.02
N TRP A 184 19.56 15.79 20.44
CA TRP A 184 18.12 15.64 20.65
C TRP A 184 17.79 15.35 22.11
N ARG A 185 18.53 14.45 22.77
CA ARG A 185 18.34 14.14 24.19
C ARG A 185 18.60 15.33 25.11
N GLN A 186 19.58 16.18 24.80
CA GLN A 186 19.80 17.43 25.53
C GLN A 186 18.60 18.37 25.41
N ASN A 187 17.95 18.43 24.24
CA ASN A 187 16.74 19.22 24.05
C ASN A 187 15.54 18.59 24.77
N VAL A 188 15.38 17.27 24.69
CA VAL A 188 14.36 16.52 25.41
C VAL A 188 14.48 16.72 26.92
N ALA A 189 15.68 16.62 27.49
CA ALA A 189 15.91 16.86 28.92
C ALA A 189 15.45 18.27 29.33
N LYS A 190 15.77 19.30 28.53
CA LYS A 190 15.30 20.67 28.77
C LYS A 190 13.77 20.81 28.65
N SER A 191 13.13 20.09 27.74
CA SER A 191 11.67 20.09 27.60
C SER A 191 11.00 19.39 28.77
N VAL A 192 11.53 18.24 29.22
CA VAL A 192 11.05 17.49 30.39
C VAL A 192 11.17 18.33 31.66
N GLU A 193 12.31 19.01 31.88
CA GLU A 193 12.48 19.95 33.00
C GLU A 193 11.44 21.10 32.98
N LYS A 194 11.02 21.52 31.78
CA LYS A 194 10.02 22.58 31.58
C LYS A 194 8.58 22.07 31.47
N SER A 195 8.36 20.76 31.60
CA SER A 195 7.05 20.11 31.38
C SER A 195 6.42 20.44 30.02
N LEU A 196 7.24 20.60 28.98
CA LEU A 196 6.78 20.85 27.60
C LEU A 196 6.66 19.52 26.82
N PRO A 197 5.62 19.36 25.97
CA PRO A 197 5.46 18.16 25.17
C PRO A 197 6.58 18.01 24.13
N ILE A 198 7.00 16.78 23.89
CA ILE A 198 7.98 16.43 22.86
C ILE A 198 7.20 15.98 21.63
N GLU A 199 7.04 16.91 20.69
CA GLU A 199 6.22 16.73 19.49
C GLU A 199 6.83 15.75 18.48
N ASN A 200 8.15 15.58 18.47
CA ASN A 200 8.86 14.82 17.44
C ASN A 200 9.69 13.66 18.00
N VAL A 201 9.46 12.47 17.44
CA VAL A 201 10.26 11.26 17.55
C VAL A 201 11.46 11.36 16.61
N LEU A 202 12.67 11.34 17.16
CA LEU A 202 13.88 11.22 16.34
C LEU A 202 14.03 9.78 15.85
N LEU A 203 14.02 9.56 14.53
CA LEU A 203 14.26 8.24 13.93
C LEU A 203 15.75 8.01 13.65
N GLY A 204 16.45 9.03 13.16
CA GLY A 204 17.86 8.95 12.78
C GLY A 204 18.23 10.00 11.74
N ILE A 205 18.94 9.57 10.70
CA ILE A 205 19.33 10.39 9.54
C ILE A 205 18.89 9.73 8.24
N ASP A 206 18.57 10.53 7.23
CA ASP A 206 18.31 10.04 5.87
C ASP A 206 19.59 9.87 5.04
N GLU A 207 19.45 9.32 3.82
CA GLU A 207 20.52 9.16 2.82
C GLU A 207 21.24 10.48 2.46
N TYR A 208 20.65 11.62 2.81
CA TYR A 208 21.17 12.96 2.55
C TYR A 208 21.77 13.62 3.81
N LYS A 209 22.01 12.86 4.88
CA LYS A 209 22.51 13.34 6.19
C LYS A 209 21.55 14.32 6.88
N SER A 210 20.32 14.43 6.41
CA SER A 210 19.30 15.27 7.04
C SER A 210 18.70 14.52 8.22
N ARG A 211 18.32 15.26 9.26
CA ARG A 211 17.69 14.70 10.44
C ARG A 211 16.30 14.17 10.08
N ALA A 212 16.04 12.91 10.40
CA ALA A 212 14.76 12.28 10.12
C ALA A 212 13.93 12.19 11.42
N GLU A 213 12.80 12.88 11.42
CA GLU A 213 11.87 12.95 12.56
C GLU A 213 10.46 12.56 12.14
N MET A 214 9.71 11.98 13.07
CA MET A 214 8.30 11.64 12.94
C MET A 214 7.51 12.36 14.04
N ALA A 215 6.31 12.86 13.76
CA ALA A 215 5.49 13.47 14.81
C ALA A 215 4.96 12.40 15.77
N LEU A 216 4.93 12.69 17.07
CA LEU A 216 4.44 11.75 18.08
C LEU A 216 2.97 11.37 17.84
N GLU A 217 2.16 12.31 17.38
CA GLU A 217 0.75 12.07 17.01
C GLU A 217 0.58 10.95 15.98
N GLU A 218 1.58 10.69 15.14
CA GLU A 218 1.53 9.59 14.17
C GLU A 218 1.48 8.21 14.86
N THR A 219 2.02 8.09 16.08
CA THR A 219 1.99 6.83 16.85
C THR A 219 0.57 6.43 17.27
N THR A 220 -0.30 7.42 17.53
CA THR A 220 -1.72 7.20 17.82
C THR A 220 -2.47 6.68 16.61
N LYS A 221 -1.95 6.85 15.39
CA LYS A 221 -2.57 6.38 14.14
C LYS A 221 -2.08 5.00 13.69
N HIS A 222 -1.50 4.27 14.64
CA HIS A 222 -0.85 2.98 14.50
C HIS A 222 0.33 2.97 13.52
N VAL A 223 1.31 2.15 13.86
CA VAL A 223 2.59 2.03 13.19
C VAL A 223 2.85 0.58 12.88
N LEU A 224 3.20 0.27 11.63
CA LEU A 224 3.63 -1.06 11.22
C LEU A 224 5.14 -1.11 11.06
N PHE A 225 5.78 -2.02 11.78
CA PHE A 225 7.18 -2.40 11.61
C PHE A 225 7.25 -3.78 10.95
N GLN A 226 7.73 -3.83 9.72
CA GLN A 226 7.98 -5.07 9.00
C GLN A 226 9.48 -5.26 8.80
N GLY A 227 9.98 -6.47 9.05
CA GLY A 227 11.35 -6.82 8.71
C GLY A 227 11.79 -8.15 9.30
N THR A 228 12.63 -8.87 8.57
CA THR A 228 13.18 -10.18 8.99
C THR A 228 13.89 -10.12 10.34
N THR A 229 14.02 -11.26 11.01
CA THR A 229 14.82 -11.35 12.24
C THR A 229 16.25 -10.83 12.01
N GLY A 230 16.72 -9.95 12.89
CA GLY A 230 18.03 -9.29 12.76
C GLY A 230 18.03 -8.01 11.93
N SER A 231 16.93 -7.61 11.28
CA SER A 231 16.83 -6.35 10.51
C SER A 231 16.96 -5.08 11.35
N GLY A 232 16.87 -5.17 12.68
CA GLY A 232 16.89 -4.02 13.60
C GLY A 232 15.51 -3.57 14.08
N LYS A 233 14.45 -4.35 13.80
CA LYS A 233 13.04 -4.06 14.17
C LYS A 233 12.89 -3.64 15.64
N THR A 234 13.46 -4.40 16.58
CA THR A 234 13.40 -4.10 18.02
C THR A 234 13.99 -2.74 18.36
N MET A 235 15.11 -2.34 17.74
CA MET A 235 15.71 -1.01 17.99
C MET A 235 14.85 0.12 17.43
N ALA A 236 14.18 -0.10 16.28
CA ALA A 236 13.25 0.86 15.70
C ALA A 236 12.00 1.03 16.59
N ILE A 237 11.46 -0.07 17.12
CA ILE A 237 10.37 -0.08 18.11
C ILE A 237 10.77 0.70 19.37
N LEU A 238 11.94 0.39 19.96
CA LEU A 238 12.44 1.09 21.15
C LEU A 238 12.70 2.59 20.91
N THR A 239 12.97 2.98 19.66
CA THR A 239 13.13 4.40 19.28
C THR A 239 11.82 5.18 19.41
N VAL A 240 10.70 4.57 19.03
CA VAL A 240 9.37 5.13 19.23
C VAL A 240 9.00 5.10 20.72
N ALA A 241 9.27 3.99 21.41
CA ALA A 241 9.05 3.85 22.84
C ALA A 241 9.76 4.93 23.67
N GLU A 242 10.99 5.30 23.31
CA GLU A 242 11.75 6.36 23.99
C GLU A 242 11.02 7.69 24.01
N SER A 243 10.33 8.03 22.92
CA SER A 243 9.63 9.31 22.81
C SER A 243 8.32 9.29 23.58
N ALA A 244 7.62 8.16 23.63
CA ALA A 244 6.43 8.00 24.47
C ALA A 244 6.79 8.11 25.97
N LEU A 245 7.85 7.44 26.41
CA LEU A 245 8.33 7.48 27.80
C LEU A 245 8.80 8.89 28.21
N ALA A 246 9.45 9.61 27.29
CA ALA A 246 9.85 10.99 27.50
C ALA A 246 8.65 11.94 27.65
N ASN A 247 7.50 11.63 27.03
CA ASN A 247 6.23 12.36 27.16
C ASN A 247 5.36 11.91 28.34
N ALA A 248 5.89 11.09 29.25
CA ALA A 248 5.12 10.53 30.36
C ALA A 248 3.94 9.64 29.95
N GLN A 249 3.97 9.07 28.74
CA GLN A 249 2.99 8.09 28.30
C GLN A 249 3.38 6.69 28.78
N SER A 250 2.38 5.91 29.19
CA SER A 250 2.55 4.49 29.49
C SER A 250 2.86 3.71 28.22
N VAL A 251 3.84 2.81 28.32
CA VAL A 251 4.22 1.92 27.23
C VAL A 251 4.01 0.48 27.67
N PHE A 252 3.22 -0.26 26.92
CA PHE A 252 2.94 -1.68 27.14
C PHE A 252 3.61 -2.48 26.03
N PHE A 253 4.54 -3.37 26.37
CA PHE A 253 5.29 -4.14 25.40
C PHE A 253 4.95 -5.62 25.54
N VAL A 254 4.29 -6.18 24.53
CA VAL A 254 4.12 -7.63 24.35
C VAL A 254 5.26 -8.16 23.48
N ASP A 255 6.20 -8.87 24.11
CA ASP A 255 7.35 -9.51 23.47
C ASP A 255 7.12 -11.03 23.37
N GLY A 256 6.92 -11.51 22.14
CA GLY A 256 6.76 -12.93 21.86
C GLY A 256 8.04 -13.75 21.99
N LYS A 257 9.24 -13.14 21.95
CA LYS A 257 10.50 -13.90 21.95
C LYS A 257 11.01 -14.27 23.33
N GLY A 258 10.57 -13.54 24.37
CA GLY A 258 11.03 -13.80 25.73
C GLY A 258 12.51 -13.48 25.95
N ASP A 259 13.11 -12.58 25.15
CA ASP A 259 14.55 -12.32 25.20
C ASP A 259 14.89 -11.46 26.44
N PRO A 260 15.70 -11.95 27.40
CA PRO A 260 16.13 -11.17 28.55
C PRO A 260 16.85 -9.86 28.17
N LYS A 261 17.47 -9.84 26.98
CA LYS A 261 18.10 -8.63 26.44
C LYS A 261 17.08 -7.52 26.20
N THR A 262 15.91 -7.84 25.63
CA THR A 262 14.84 -6.87 25.37
C THR A 262 14.33 -6.26 26.67
N ILE A 263 14.10 -7.10 27.69
CA ILE A 263 13.69 -6.65 29.04
C ILE A 263 14.72 -5.67 29.62
N ASN A 264 16.01 -6.03 29.60
CA ASN A 264 17.07 -5.18 30.15
C ASN A 264 17.22 -3.86 29.36
N GLN A 265 17.10 -3.92 28.04
CA GLN A 265 17.14 -2.73 27.18
C GLN A 265 15.98 -1.77 27.48
N PHE A 266 14.76 -2.30 27.59
CA PHE A 266 13.58 -1.52 27.92
C PHE A 266 13.63 -0.98 29.35
N LYS A 267 14.15 -1.75 30.31
CA LYS A 267 14.39 -1.31 31.70
C LYS A 267 15.35 -0.11 31.76
N LYS A 268 16.49 -0.18 31.09
CA LYS A 268 17.45 0.95 31.04
C LYS A 268 16.82 2.22 30.47
N LEU A 269 15.90 2.06 29.52
CA LEU A 269 15.25 3.15 28.81
C LEU A 269 14.13 3.78 29.66
N THR A 270 13.36 2.98 30.37
CA THR A 270 12.37 3.43 31.37
C THR A 270 13.04 4.11 32.58
N ASP A 271 14.10 3.51 33.13
CA ASP A 271 14.90 4.06 34.24
C ASP A 271 15.42 5.47 33.92
N LYS A 272 15.84 5.72 32.68
CA LYS A 272 16.34 7.03 32.24
C LYS A 272 15.30 8.14 32.38
N TYR A 273 14.04 7.84 32.07
CA TYR A 273 12.94 8.81 32.14
C TYR A 273 12.18 8.73 33.48
N GLY A 274 12.71 8.02 34.47
CA GLY A 274 12.10 7.88 35.80
C GLY A 274 10.76 7.14 35.77
N ARG A 275 10.57 6.22 34.83
CA ARG A 275 9.34 5.43 34.68
C ARG A 275 9.53 4.05 35.30
N LYS A 276 8.63 3.65 36.21
CA LYS A 276 8.65 2.30 36.77
C LYS A 276 8.25 1.30 35.68
N LEU A 277 9.03 0.22 35.56
CA LEU A 277 8.76 -0.90 34.67
C LEU A 277 8.31 -2.11 35.48
N HIS A 278 7.13 -2.64 35.15
CA HIS A 278 6.66 -3.94 35.61
C HIS A 278 7.03 -5.02 34.59
N VAL A 279 7.57 -6.14 35.06
CA VAL A 279 7.97 -7.26 34.21
C VAL A 279 7.06 -8.43 34.52
N PHE A 280 6.22 -8.79 33.54
CA PHE A 280 5.33 -9.93 33.62
C PHE A 280 5.89 -11.06 32.75
N SER A 281 6.42 -12.11 33.39
CA SER A 281 7.02 -13.27 32.73
C SER A 281 6.89 -14.52 33.59
N GLU A 282 7.22 -15.69 33.04
CA GLU A 282 7.19 -16.97 33.78
C GLU A 282 8.15 -17.02 34.97
N LYS A 283 9.08 -16.06 35.08
CA LYS A 283 10.10 -15.98 36.14
C LYS A 283 9.72 -15.01 37.24
N THR A 284 8.67 -14.20 37.06
CA THR A 284 8.24 -13.23 38.05
C THR A 284 7.00 -13.75 38.79
N PRO A 285 6.90 -13.51 40.11
CA PRO A 285 5.72 -13.93 40.88
C PRO A 285 4.51 -13.01 40.67
N LEU A 286 4.56 -12.11 39.69
CA LEU A 286 3.54 -11.09 39.48
C LEU A 286 2.31 -11.73 38.85
N LYS A 287 1.15 -11.57 39.49
CA LYS A 287 -0.14 -12.05 39.01
C LYS A 287 -0.90 -10.95 38.27
N TYR A 288 -1.83 -11.32 37.39
CA TYR A 288 -2.57 -10.39 36.53
C TYR A 288 -3.94 -10.94 36.16
N ASN A 289 -5.00 -10.24 36.53
CA ASN A 289 -6.38 -10.58 36.15
C ASN A 289 -6.90 -9.62 35.04
N PRO A 290 -6.98 -10.05 33.77
CA PRO A 290 -7.37 -9.20 32.63
C PRO A 290 -8.87 -8.83 32.60
N ILE A 291 -9.67 -9.41 33.49
CA ILE A 291 -11.12 -9.17 33.59
C ILE A 291 -11.53 -8.61 34.96
N ARG A 292 -10.57 -8.12 35.74
CA ARG A 292 -10.80 -7.49 37.05
C ARG A 292 -11.82 -6.35 36.96
N HIS A 293 -11.66 -5.48 35.96
CA HIS A 293 -12.47 -4.29 35.76
C HIS A 293 -13.33 -4.43 34.54
N GLY A 294 -14.60 -4.03 34.59
CA GLY A 294 -15.48 -4.11 33.42
C GLY A 294 -16.95 -4.15 33.79
N ASN A 295 -17.79 -3.68 32.88
CA ASN A 295 -19.20 -4.09 32.90
C ASN A 295 -19.34 -5.48 32.27
N ARG A 296 -20.52 -6.08 32.45
CA ARG A 296 -20.85 -7.45 32.02
C ARG A 296 -20.48 -7.68 30.55
N THR A 297 -20.88 -6.77 29.67
CA THR A 297 -20.59 -6.84 28.22
C THR A 297 -19.10 -6.74 27.91
N SER A 298 -18.37 -5.80 28.53
CA SER A 298 -16.93 -5.63 28.29
C SER A 298 -16.11 -6.85 28.73
N ILE A 299 -16.53 -7.55 29.80
CA ILE A 299 -15.91 -8.81 30.23
C ILE A 299 -16.20 -9.91 29.21
N THR A 300 -17.46 -10.03 28.75
CA THR A 300 -17.84 -10.97 27.68
C THR A 300 -17.00 -10.72 26.42
N ASP A 301 -16.93 -9.49 25.93
CA ASP A 301 -16.20 -9.12 24.71
C ASP A 301 -14.71 -9.48 24.78
N ARG A 302 -14.06 -9.21 25.93
CA ARG A 302 -12.64 -9.54 26.11
C ARG A 302 -12.40 -11.05 26.13
N ILE A 303 -13.26 -11.83 26.77
CA ILE A 303 -13.15 -13.30 26.76
C ILE A 303 -13.41 -13.83 25.35
N MET A 304 -14.42 -13.31 24.66
CA MET A 304 -14.75 -13.67 23.27
C MET A 304 -13.62 -13.36 22.29
N ALA A 305 -12.82 -12.31 22.54
CA ALA A 305 -11.68 -11.91 21.72
C ALA A 305 -10.51 -12.91 21.72
N ILE A 306 -10.48 -13.83 22.69
CA ILE A 306 -9.44 -14.86 22.77
C ILE A 306 -9.66 -15.96 21.72
N PHE A 307 -10.92 -16.23 21.38
CA PHE A 307 -11.33 -17.37 20.54
C PHE A 307 -11.36 -17.03 19.05
N ASP A 308 -11.03 -18.02 18.23
CA ASP A 308 -11.21 -17.98 16.78
C ASP A 308 -12.58 -18.61 16.44
N TRP A 309 -13.37 -17.96 15.58
CA TRP A 309 -14.74 -18.38 15.25
C TRP A 309 -14.90 -18.56 13.74
N GLU A 310 -15.39 -19.72 13.30
CA GLU A 310 -15.66 -20.00 11.88
C GLU A 310 -17.08 -19.59 11.45
N ASN A 311 -18.04 -19.60 12.39
CA ASN A 311 -19.44 -19.34 12.12
C ASN A 311 -20.00 -18.27 13.08
N ALA A 312 -20.63 -17.24 12.50
CA ALA A 312 -21.22 -16.14 13.25
C ALA A 312 -22.40 -16.56 14.15
N PHE A 313 -23.20 -17.55 13.75
CA PHE A 313 -24.31 -18.07 14.56
C PHE A 313 -23.80 -18.68 15.87
N TYR A 314 -22.81 -19.56 15.79
CA TYR A 314 -22.20 -20.19 16.98
C TYR A 314 -21.53 -19.16 17.88
N LYS A 315 -20.83 -18.19 17.30
CA LYS A 315 -20.25 -17.08 18.07
C LYS A 315 -21.31 -16.35 18.90
N ASN A 316 -22.44 -15.97 18.30
CA ASN A 316 -23.50 -15.24 19.00
C ASN A 316 -24.16 -16.06 20.11
N GLU A 317 -24.37 -17.36 19.90
CA GLU A 317 -24.93 -18.24 20.94
C GLU A 317 -23.96 -18.43 22.13
N ALA A 318 -22.66 -18.62 21.87
CA ALA A 318 -21.66 -18.67 22.92
C ALA A 318 -21.54 -17.35 23.68
N GLU A 319 -21.60 -16.22 22.96
CA GLU A 319 -21.57 -14.88 23.55
C GLU A 319 -22.76 -14.66 24.49
N ASN A 320 -23.97 -15.00 24.04
CA ASN A 320 -25.20 -14.91 24.83
C ASN A 320 -25.11 -15.77 26.10
N PHE A 321 -24.64 -17.03 25.97
CA PHE A 321 -24.45 -17.90 27.12
C PHE A 321 -23.45 -17.31 28.13
N LEU A 322 -22.29 -16.86 27.65
CA LEU A 322 -21.25 -16.27 28.49
C LEU A 322 -21.75 -14.98 29.18
N GLN A 323 -22.51 -14.16 28.48
CA GLN A 323 -23.11 -12.94 29.03
C GLN A 323 -24.10 -13.28 30.17
N LYS A 324 -24.92 -14.33 30.02
CA LYS A 324 -25.79 -14.82 31.11
C LYS A 324 -24.98 -15.25 32.32
N VAL A 325 -23.88 -15.99 32.13
CA VAL A 325 -22.99 -16.43 33.22
C VAL A 325 -22.41 -15.22 33.95
N ILE A 326 -21.82 -14.27 33.24
CA ILE A 326 -21.23 -13.07 33.86
C ILE A 326 -22.30 -12.22 34.57
N HIS A 327 -23.50 -12.13 34.01
CA HIS A 327 -24.61 -11.42 34.64
C HIS A 327 -25.02 -12.08 35.97
N MET A 328 -25.06 -13.41 36.02
CA MET A 328 -25.30 -14.15 37.25
C MET A 328 -24.17 -13.91 38.26
N LEU A 329 -22.90 -14.04 37.84
CA LEU A 329 -21.77 -13.84 38.75
C LEU A 329 -21.80 -12.44 39.40
N HIS A 330 -22.11 -11.39 38.64
CA HIS A 330 -22.25 -10.04 39.18
C HIS A 330 -23.46 -9.86 40.10
N ASP A 331 -24.63 -10.45 39.80
CA ASP A 331 -25.83 -10.31 40.65
C ASP A 331 -25.72 -11.06 41.98
N PHE A 332 -24.83 -12.05 42.04
CA PHE A 332 -24.53 -12.84 43.24
C PHE A 332 -23.23 -12.39 43.95
N ASP A 333 -22.63 -11.28 43.52
CA ASP A 333 -21.36 -10.73 44.06
C ASP A 333 -20.23 -11.78 44.12
N LEU A 334 -20.20 -12.69 43.15
CA LEU A 334 -19.16 -13.70 43.02
C LEU A 334 -17.89 -13.10 42.43
N LYS A 335 -16.74 -13.67 42.82
CA LYS A 335 -15.42 -13.19 42.35
C LYS A 335 -15.35 -13.30 40.82
N THR A 336 -14.95 -12.21 40.17
CA THR A 336 -14.81 -12.15 38.71
C THR A 336 -13.39 -12.53 38.30
N ASP A 337 -13.14 -13.83 38.20
CA ASP A 337 -11.91 -14.40 37.68
C ASP A 337 -12.17 -15.53 36.68
N LEU A 338 -11.14 -15.92 35.93
CA LEU A 338 -11.25 -16.94 34.88
C LEU A 338 -11.70 -18.29 35.44
N THR A 339 -11.23 -18.65 36.64
CA THR A 339 -11.56 -19.91 37.31
C THR A 339 -13.05 -19.98 37.65
N THR A 340 -13.60 -18.92 38.22
CA THR A 340 -15.02 -18.82 38.57
C THR A 340 -15.87 -18.86 37.30
N ILE A 341 -15.48 -18.15 36.24
CA ILE A 341 -16.20 -18.21 34.97
C ILE A 341 -16.18 -19.63 34.38
N ALA A 342 -15.02 -20.27 34.29
CA ALA A 342 -14.90 -21.62 33.73
C ALA A 342 -15.71 -22.68 34.50
N GLN A 343 -15.80 -22.55 35.83
CA GLN A 343 -16.65 -23.41 36.66
C GLN A 343 -18.14 -23.24 36.30
N HIS A 344 -18.60 -22.00 36.19
CA HIS A 344 -19.99 -21.64 35.90
C HIS A 344 -20.35 -21.71 34.40
N MET A 345 -19.43 -22.13 33.54
CA MET A 345 -19.75 -22.54 32.17
C MET A 345 -20.40 -23.93 32.10
N SER A 346 -20.61 -24.60 33.24
CA SER A 346 -21.39 -25.84 33.32
C SER A 346 -22.77 -25.57 33.90
N LEU A 347 -23.83 -26.06 33.23
CA LEU A 347 -25.22 -25.91 33.70
C LEU A 347 -25.42 -26.46 35.11
N ARG A 348 -24.73 -27.55 35.47
CA ARG A 348 -24.79 -28.13 36.82
C ARG A 348 -24.27 -27.17 37.89
N ALA A 349 -23.14 -26.49 37.66
CA ALA A 349 -22.60 -25.53 38.61
C ALA A 349 -23.48 -24.28 38.73
N VAL A 350 -24.04 -23.82 37.60
CA VAL A 350 -25.03 -22.73 37.58
C VAL A 350 -26.23 -23.11 38.45
N TYR A 351 -26.81 -24.29 38.24
CA TYR A 351 -27.95 -24.77 39.02
C TYR A 351 -27.66 -24.84 40.52
N GLN A 352 -26.52 -25.42 40.90
CA GLN A 352 -26.12 -25.52 42.32
C GLN A 352 -25.98 -24.14 42.98
N THR A 353 -25.47 -23.16 42.25
CA THR A 353 -25.32 -21.78 42.74
C THR A 353 -26.69 -21.11 42.92
N LEU A 354 -27.59 -21.28 41.96
CA LEU A 354 -28.95 -20.74 42.05
C LEU A 354 -29.74 -21.37 43.20
N MET A 355 -29.61 -22.68 43.42
CA MET A 355 -30.26 -23.40 44.52
C MET A 355 -29.71 -23.07 45.90
N SER A 356 -28.55 -22.42 45.98
CA SER A 356 -28.01 -21.95 47.27
C SER A 356 -28.71 -20.70 47.81
N ASP A 357 -29.42 -19.95 46.96
CA ASP A 357 -30.03 -18.66 47.28
C ASP A 357 -31.55 -18.78 47.42
N VAL A 358 -31.95 -19.19 48.64
CA VAL A 358 -33.33 -19.55 48.99
C VAL A 358 -33.85 -18.60 50.06
N ILE A 359 -35.09 -18.14 49.88
CA ILE A 359 -35.84 -17.30 50.83
C ILE A 359 -36.93 -18.16 51.48
N GLU A 360 -37.23 -17.89 52.74
CA GLU A 360 -38.36 -18.48 53.46
C GLU A 360 -39.61 -17.64 53.21
N GLU A 361 -40.62 -18.26 52.60
CA GLU A 361 -41.92 -17.64 52.31
C GLU A 361 -42.99 -18.34 53.19
N GLU A 362 -43.83 -17.55 53.87
CA GLU A 362 -44.91 -18.08 54.71
C GLU A 362 -46.20 -18.21 53.88
N ASP A 363 -46.61 -19.43 53.57
CA ASP A 363 -47.85 -19.72 52.86
C ASP A 363 -48.95 -20.14 53.85
N VAL A 364 -50.15 -19.57 53.75
CA VAL A 364 -51.32 -20.02 54.53
C VAL A 364 -52.08 -21.07 53.73
N ILE A 365 -51.96 -22.34 54.13
CA ILE A 365 -52.63 -23.47 53.49
C ILE A 365 -53.97 -23.73 54.19
N ARG A 366 -55.02 -24.00 53.41
CA ARG A 366 -56.38 -24.31 53.88
C ARG A 366 -56.64 -25.81 53.78
N ASP A 367 -56.58 -26.51 54.90
CA ASP A 367 -56.83 -27.96 54.97
C ASP A 367 -58.30 -28.25 55.28
N LYS A 368 -58.91 -29.22 54.58
CA LYS A 368 -60.27 -29.71 54.82
C LYS A 368 -60.22 -30.93 55.75
N VAL A 369 -60.77 -30.84 56.95
CA VAL A 369 -60.81 -31.94 57.93
C VAL A 369 -62.25 -32.45 58.09
N PRO A 370 -62.52 -33.77 57.96
CA PRO A 370 -63.87 -34.34 58.10
C PRO A 370 -64.31 -34.43 59.57
N VAL A 371 -65.56 -34.07 59.86
CA VAL A 371 -66.14 -34.10 61.21
C VAL A 371 -67.11 -35.29 61.34
N GLN A 372 -66.77 -36.30 62.17
CA GLN A 372 -67.68 -37.42 62.47
C GLN A 372 -68.67 -37.04 63.59
N LYS A 373 -69.99 -37.16 63.34
CA LYS A 373 -71.02 -37.14 64.40
C LYS A 373 -71.32 -38.55 64.91
N LYS A 374 -71.41 -38.69 66.24
CA LYS A 374 -71.90 -39.91 66.92
C LYS A 374 -73.41 -40.06 66.73
N SER A 375 -73.85 -41.29 66.45
CA SER A 375 -75.23 -41.73 66.24
C SER A 375 -76.11 -41.67 67.49
N GLN A 376 -77.42 -41.44 67.29
CA GLN A 376 -78.50 -41.88 68.16
C GLN A 376 -79.67 -42.44 67.33
N PRO A 377 -80.37 -43.49 67.80
CA PRO A 377 -81.30 -44.29 67.00
C PRO A 377 -82.74 -43.74 67.06
N SER A 378 -83.54 -43.97 66.02
CA SER A 378 -85.00 -43.83 66.11
C SER A 378 -85.73 -44.94 65.34
N ASP A 379 -86.66 -45.56 66.06
CA ASP A 379 -87.66 -46.54 65.62
C ASP A 379 -88.58 -45.98 64.52
N ASP A 380 -88.85 -46.73 63.44
CA ASP A 380 -90.21 -47.20 63.09
C ASP A 380 -90.32 -47.86 61.69
N ILE A 381 -90.56 -49.18 61.71
CA ILE A 381 -91.61 -49.96 61.03
C ILE A 381 -92.19 -49.38 59.70
N LEU A 382 -91.52 -49.63 58.56
CA LEU A 382 -92.14 -50.03 57.27
C LEU A 382 -91.04 -50.19 56.21
N GLY A 383 -90.78 -51.43 55.80
CA GLY A 383 -89.69 -51.81 54.90
C GLY A 383 -89.80 -51.25 53.48
N LEU A 384 -89.15 -50.12 53.26
CA LEU A 384 -88.71 -49.61 51.96
C LEU A 384 -87.27 -49.14 52.11
N ASP A 385 -86.31 -49.93 51.59
CA ASP A 385 -84.90 -49.55 51.52
C ASP A 385 -84.71 -48.54 50.36
N GLU A 386 -84.50 -47.26 50.67
CA GLU A 386 -83.79 -46.32 49.79
C GLU A 386 -82.32 -46.22 50.26
N PRO A 387 -81.32 -46.19 49.36
CA PRO A 387 -79.92 -46.08 49.75
C PRO A 387 -79.61 -44.69 50.34
N GLU A 388 -79.08 -44.66 51.57
CA GLU A 388 -78.56 -43.46 52.23
C GLU A 388 -77.30 -42.94 51.50
N GLU A 389 -77.33 -41.68 51.05
CA GLU A 389 -76.13 -40.95 50.64
C GLU A 389 -75.42 -40.40 51.89
N GLU A 390 -74.21 -40.90 52.21
CA GLU A 390 -73.31 -40.28 53.18
C GLU A 390 -72.78 -38.95 52.62
N VAL A 391 -73.23 -37.82 53.19
CA VAL A 391 -72.63 -36.50 52.91
C VAL A 391 -71.53 -36.23 53.95
N GLU A 392 -70.27 -36.35 53.54
CA GLU A 392 -69.12 -35.91 54.34
C GLU A 392 -69.07 -34.36 54.38
N GLU A 393 -69.32 -33.75 55.55
CA GLU A 393 -69.06 -32.31 55.78
C GLU A 393 -67.61 -32.08 56.23
N PHE A 394 -66.92 -31.15 55.56
CA PHE A 394 -65.52 -30.78 55.81
C PHE A 394 -65.42 -29.37 56.42
N GLU A 395 -64.63 -29.19 57.48
CA GLU A 395 -64.28 -27.88 58.05
C GLU A 395 -62.91 -27.41 57.51
N ILE A 396 -62.80 -26.12 57.13
CA ILE A 396 -61.57 -25.54 56.56
C ILE A 396 -60.72 -24.92 57.68
N VAL A 397 -59.52 -25.45 57.90
CA VAL A 397 -58.54 -24.95 58.89
C VAL A 397 -57.39 -24.26 58.16
N GLU A 398 -57.06 -23.02 58.54
CA GLU A 398 -55.91 -22.27 58.01
C GLU A 398 -54.64 -22.61 58.80
N ARG A 399 -53.61 -23.16 58.13
CA ARG A 399 -52.31 -23.48 58.71
C ARG A 399 -51.20 -22.76 57.94
N THR A 400 -50.41 -21.96 58.65
CA THR A 400 -49.21 -21.33 58.07
C THR A 400 -48.09 -22.37 57.92
N VAL A 401 -47.60 -22.54 56.71
CA VAL A 401 -46.50 -23.42 56.34
C VAL A 401 -45.38 -22.57 55.74
N THR A 402 -44.21 -22.57 56.39
CA THR A 402 -43.02 -21.91 55.86
C THR A 402 -42.41 -22.78 54.75
N ARG A 403 -42.44 -22.29 53.50
CA ARG A 403 -41.83 -22.95 52.35
C ARG A 403 -40.53 -22.26 51.96
N LYS A 404 -39.52 -23.05 51.65
CA LYS A 404 -38.25 -22.60 51.08
C LYS A 404 -38.40 -22.43 49.57
N VAL A 405 -38.34 -21.19 49.07
CA VAL A 405 -38.52 -20.84 47.66
C VAL A 405 -37.28 -20.09 47.16
N LEU A 406 -36.89 -20.29 45.90
CA LEU A 406 -35.79 -19.56 45.27
C LEU A 406 -35.99 -18.04 45.39
N SER A 407 -34.91 -17.31 45.65
CA SER A 407 -34.96 -15.85 45.64
C SER A 407 -35.43 -15.30 44.28
N PRO A 408 -36.03 -14.09 44.21
CA PRO A 408 -36.44 -13.50 42.93
C PRO A 408 -35.30 -13.38 41.91
N ARG A 409 -34.07 -13.10 42.37
CA ARG A 409 -32.88 -13.05 41.49
C ARG A 409 -32.48 -14.44 41.01
N ALA A 410 -32.52 -15.46 41.87
CA ALA A 410 -32.21 -16.82 41.51
C ALA A 410 -33.24 -17.40 40.53
N ALA A 411 -34.54 -17.16 40.77
CA ALA A 411 -35.63 -17.56 39.89
C ALA A 411 -35.53 -16.91 38.49
N LEU A 412 -35.12 -15.63 38.41
CA LEU A 412 -34.89 -14.94 37.14
C LEU A 412 -33.77 -15.59 36.33
N HIS A 413 -32.65 -15.90 36.97
CA HIS A 413 -31.54 -16.59 36.29
C HIS A 413 -31.90 -18.04 35.93
N MET A 414 -32.68 -18.72 36.77
CA MET A 414 -33.22 -20.05 36.48
C MET A 414 -34.05 -20.05 35.18
N GLU A 415 -34.92 -19.04 35.02
CA GLU A 415 -35.70 -18.84 33.80
C GLU A 415 -34.80 -18.53 32.58
N ARG A 416 -33.75 -17.72 32.74
CA ARG A 416 -32.82 -17.33 31.64
C ARG A 416 -31.97 -18.49 31.11
N PHE A 417 -31.56 -19.40 31.99
CA PHE A 417 -30.71 -20.54 31.63
C PHE A 417 -31.52 -21.75 31.18
N PHE A 418 -32.66 -22.03 31.84
CA PHE A 418 -33.38 -23.29 31.68
C PHE A 418 -34.82 -23.13 31.19
N GLY A 419 -35.30 -21.89 31.00
CA GLY A 419 -36.66 -21.61 30.53
C GLY A 419 -37.77 -21.91 31.55
N LYS A 420 -37.41 -22.32 32.77
CA LYS A 420 -38.34 -22.64 33.87
C LYS A 420 -37.89 -21.96 35.16
N ARG A 421 -38.85 -21.52 35.98
CA ARG A 421 -38.59 -20.86 37.28
C ARG A 421 -38.28 -21.84 38.42
N GLN A 422 -38.74 -23.08 38.32
CA GLN A 422 -38.48 -24.15 39.27
C GLN A 422 -38.19 -25.43 38.47
N LEU A 423 -37.19 -26.18 38.91
CA LEU A 423 -36.72 -27.43 38.32
C LEU A 423 -36.31 -28.37 39.45
N SER A 424 -36.71 -29.64 39.37
CA SER A 424 -36.24 -30.68 40.29
C SER A 424 -34.84 -31.16 39.92
N ASP A 425 -34.13 -31.80 40.87
CA ASP A 425 -32.82 -32.41 40.63
C ASP A 425 -32.88 -33.45 39.49
N GLU A 426 -33.97 -34.22 39.40
CA GLU A 426 -34.23 -35.23 38.36
C GLU A 426 -34.40 -34.59 36.98
N GLU A 427 -35.09 -33.43 36.89
CA GLU A 427 -35.27 -32.73 35.61
C GLU A 427 -33.96 -32.12 35.09
N ILE A 428 -33.06 -31.69 35.97
CA ILE A 428 -31.73 -31.21 35.57
C ILE A 428 -30.88 -32.35 35.04
N GLU A 429 -30.92 -33.51 35.70
CA GLU A 429 -30.17 -34.69 35.26
C GLU A 429 -30.63 -35.12 33.86
N ALA A 430 -31.95 -35.14 33.62
CA ALA A 430 -32.53 -35.34 32.30
C ALA A 430 -32.09 -34.28 31.27
N LEU A 431 -32.12 -32.99 31.61
CA LEU A 431 -31.67 -31.91 30.71
C LEU A 431 -30.17 -32.01 30.37
N THR A 432 -29.34 -32.48 31.30
CA THR A 432 -27.91 -32.71 31.05
C THR A 432 -27.64 -33.97 30.23
N GLU A 433 -28.53 -34.96 30.23
CA GLU A 433 -28.43 -36.15 29.38
C GLU A 433 -28.99 -35.91 27.98
N ASP A 434 -30.14 -35.24 27.88
CA ASP A 434 -30.80 -34.88 26.61
C ASP A 434 -30.01 -33.84 25.80
N SER A 435 -29.14 -33.07 26.45
CA SER A 435 -28.23 -32.12 25.79
C SER A 435 -27.01 -32.78 25.13
N LYS A 436 -26.85 -34.10 25.21
CA LYS A 436 -25.84 -34.83 24.42
C LYS A 436 -26.18 -34.74 22.93
N GLY A 437 -25.48 -33.86 22.22
CA GLY A 437 -25.66 -33.62 20.79
C GLY A 437 -26.30 -32.27 20.45
N ASP A 438 -26.60 -31.41 21.43
CA ASP A 438 -26.94 -30.01 21.18
C ASP A 438 -25.68 -29.23 20.74
N PRO A 439 -25.65 -28.67 19.51
CA PRO A 439 -24.50 -27.92 19.01
C PRO A 439 -24.07 -26.75 19.92
N VAL A 440 -25.01 -26.10 20.61
CA VAL A 440 -24.70 -24.94 21.47
C VAL A 440 -24.00 -25.39 22.76
N GLN A 441 -24.44 -26.50 23.35
CA GLN A 441 -23.81 -27.05 24.56
C GLN A 441 -22.42 -27.63 24.27
N GLU A 442 -22.26 -28.27 23.11
CA GLU A 442 -20.93 -28.71 22.65
C GLU A 442 -19.96 -27.54 22.47
N LEU A 443 -20.45 -26.42 21.93
CA LEU A 443 -19.69 -25.20 21.76
C LEU A 443 -19.27 -24.57 23.09
N VAL A 444 -20.20 -24.45 24.04
CA VAL A 444 -19.91 -23.94 25.40
C VAL A 444 -18.89 -24.84 26.10
N ARG A 445 -19.03 -26.17 25.96
CA ARG A 445 -18.05 -27.14 26.48
C ARG A 445 -16.67 -26.98 25.83
N SER A 446 -16.61 -26.73 24.52
CA SER A 446 -15.38 -26.43 23.80
C SER A 446 -14.74 -25.14 24.32
N MET A 447 -15.51 -24.07 24.47
CA MET A 447 -15.04 -22.78 25.00
C MET A 447 -14.52 -22.93 26.43
N LYS A 448 -15.23 -23.68 27.30
CA LYS A 448 -14.78 -24.03 28.64
C LYS A 448 -13.44 -24.76 28.61
N THR A 449 -13.33 -25.79 27.77
CA THR A 449 -12.09 -26.57 27.61
C THR A 449 -10.91 -25.67 27.20
N GLN A 450 -11.17 -24.68 26.34
CA GLN A 450 -10.15 -23.73 25.91
C GLN A 450 -9.73 -22.74 27.01
N LEU A 451 -10.65 -22.30 27.88
CA LEU A 451 -10.29 -21.52 29.08
C LEU A 451 -9.54 -22.36 30.10
N GLU A 452 -9.99 -23.59 30.35
CA GLU A 452 -9.33 -24.53 31.25
C GLU A 452 -7.89 -24.83 30.82
N LYS A 453 -7.62 -24.89 29.51
CA LYS A 453 -6.24 -24.98 28.99
C LYS A 453 -5.37 -23.79 29.38
N LEU A 454 -5.93 -22.58 29.55
CA LEU A 454 -5.18 -21.42 30.05
C LEU A 454 -4.98 -21.51 31.56
N ILE A 455 -6.06 -21.82 32.30
CA ILE A 455 -6.10 -21.85 33.77
C ILE A 455 -5.21 -22.97 34.34
N TYR A 456 -5.25 -24.17 33.76
CA TYR A 456 -4.47 -25.33 34.22
C TYR A 456 -3.12 -25.46 33.53
N SER A 457 -2.71 -24.50 32.70
CA SER A 457 -1.35 -24.46 32.18
C SER A 457 -0.35 -24.12 33.28
N GLU A 458 0.94 -24.40 33.04
CA GLU A 458 2.03 -24.01 33.95
C GLU A 458 2.06 -22.49 34.24
N LEU A 459 1.51 -21.68 33.34
CA LEU A 459 1.43 -20.23 33.46
C LEU A 459 0.07 -19.74 33.98
N GLY A 460 -0.88 -20.63 34.23
CA GLY A 460 -2.25 -20.27 34.64
C GLY A 460 -2.32 -19.58 36.00
N GLY A 461 -1.43 -19.95 36.93
CA GLY A 461 -1.30 -19.29 38.23
C GLY A 461 -0.92 -17.80 38.15
N LEU A 462 -0.35 -17.36 37.02
CA LEU A 462 -0.06 -15.94 36.76
C LEU A 462 -1.33 -15.15 36.42
N LEU A 463 -2.43 -15.82 36.03
CA LEU A 463 -3.71 -15.20 35.68
C LEU A 463 -4.69 -15.11 36.85
N GLU A 464 -4.28 -15.59 38.02
CA GLU A 464 -5.09 -15.49 39.22
C GLU A 464 -5.23 -14.03 39.68
N ASP A 465 -6.37 -13.73 40.28
CA ASP A 465 -6.61 -12.41 40.83
C ASP A 465 -5.99 -12.28 42.23
N ASP A 466 -5.08 -11.30 42.34
CA ASP A 466 -4.32 -10.95 43.55
C ASP A 466 -4.40 -9.44 43.79
N PRO A 467 -4.80 -8.97 44.99
CA PRO A 467 -4.85 -7.54 45.32
C PRO A 467 -3.55 -6.78 45.00
N ASP A 468 -2.38 -7.41 45.18
CA ASP A 468 -1.07 -6.81 44.91
C ASP A 468 -0.56 -7.09 43.47
N GLY A 469 -1.43 -7.65 42.62
CA GLY A 469 -1.15 -7.99 41.23
C GLY A 469 -1.08 -6.78 40.28
N LEU A 470 -0.80 -7.07 39.01
CA LEU A 470 -0.77 -6.09 37.93
C LEU A 470 -2.18 -5.58 37.63
N ASP A 471 -2.36 -4.26 37.70
CA ASP A 471 -3.61 -3.57 37.34
C ASP A 471 -3.33 -2.50 36.27
N LEU A 472 -3.86 -2.70 35.06
CA LEU A 472 -3.54 -1.83 33.93
C LEU A 472 -4.15 -0.44 34.06
N LEU A 473 -5.30 -0.28 34.72
CA LEU A 473 -5.90 1.04 34.95
C LEU A 473 -5.03 1.86 35.92
N GLU A 474 -4.60 1.27 37.02
CA GLU A 474 -3.71 1.96 37.97
C GLU A 474 -2.36 2.34 37.34
N ILE A 475 -1.80 1.45 36.52
CA ILE A 475 -0.54 1.67 35.81
C ILE A 475 -0.64 2.82 34.81
N LEU A 476 -1.77 2.90 34.08
CA LEU A 476 -2.06 4.01 33.18
C LEU A 476 -2.15 5.35 33.91
N ASP A 477 -2.78 5.38 35.09
CA ASP A 477 -2.93 6.58 35.91
C ASP A 477 -1.60 7.07 36.47
N ARG A 478 -0.74 6.14 36.92
CA ARG A 478 0.61 6.44 37.41
C ARG A 478 1.60 6.75 36.28
N GLY A 479 1.25 6.50 35.01
CA GLY A 479 2.15 6.67 33.86
C GLY A 479 3.33 5.71 33.90
N GLU A 480 3.10 4.50 34.43
CA GLU A 480 4.06 3.40 34.50
C GLU A 480 3.98 2.53 33.24
N SER A 481 4.95 1.64 33.06
CA SER A 481 5.07 0.80 31.85
C SER A 481 5.16 -0.68 32.22
N VAL A 482 4.73 -1.53 31.29
CA VAL A 482 4.73 -2.99 31.48
C VAL A 482 5.39 -3.66 30.29
N ILE A 483 6.18 -4.70 30.55
CA ILE A 483 6.60 -5.65 29.53
C ILE A 483 6.05 -7.04 29.87
N PHE A 484 5.30 -7.59 28.93
CA PHE A 484 4.84 -8.97 28.90
C PHE A 484 5.82 -9.76 28.04
N SER A 485 6.63 -10.61 28.65
CA SER A 485 7.72 -11.30 27.97
C SER A 485 7.66 -12.78 28.31
N PHE A 486 7.38 -13.59 27.28
CA PHE A 486 7.23 -15.04 27.42
C PHE A 486 8.00 -15.75 26.31
N ASN A 487 8.41 -16.98 26.57
CA ASN A 487 9.07 -17.80 25.56
C ASN A 487 8.06 -18.45 24.61
N SER A 488 7.90 -17.90 23.39
CA SER A 488 7.00 -18.43 22.35
C SER A 488 7.22 -19.90 22.00
N ASN A 489 8.45 -20.40 22.13
CA ASN A 489 8.77 -21.77 21.74
C ASN A 489 8.21 -22.81 22.73
N ILE A 490 7.99 -22.42 23.98
CA ILE A 490 7.50 -23.32 25.03
C ILE A 490 5.96 -23.23 25.14
N TYR A 491 5.40 -22.03 25.01
CA TYR A 491 3.99 -21.76 25.34
C TYR A 491 3.22 -21.10 24.19
N SER A 492 3.38 -21.56 22.95
CA SER A 492 2.82 -20.90 21.75
C SER A 492 1.30 -20.67 21.81
N GLU A 493 0.51 -21.70 22.13
CA GLU A 493 -0.96 -21.61 22.25
C GLU A 493 -1.42 -20.71 23.39
N PHE A 494 -0.71 -20.75 24.53
CA PHE A 494 -1.00 -19.88 25.66
C PHE A 494 -0.70 -18.42 25.32
N ILE A 495 0.47 -18.14 24.75
CA ILE A 495 0.90 -16.78 24.37
C ILE A 495 -0.04 -16.18 23.33
N LYS A 496 -0.48 -16.99 22.36
CA LYS A 496 -1.47 -16.59 21.36
C LYS A 496 -2.72 -15.99 22.03
N ARG A 497 -3.27 -16.71 22.99
CA ARG A 497 -4.50 -16.33 23.71
C ARG A 497 -4.27 -15.22 24.72
N PHE A 498 -3.17 -15.29 25.46
CA PHE A 498 -2.78 -14.32 26.46
C PHE A 498 -2.54 -12.94 25.86
N ALA A 499 -1.79 -12.84 24.75
CA ALA A 499 -1.52 -11.57 24.09
C ALA A 499 -2.80 -10.90 23.58
N ARG A 500 -3.73 -11.68 23.00
CA ARG A 500 -5.07 -11.19 22.62
C ARG A 500 -5.82 -10.62 23.82
N PHE A 501 -5.74 -11.29 24.95
CA PHE A 501 -6.42 -10.89 26.18
C PHE A 501 -5.82 -9.60 26.77
N VAL A 502 -4.48 -9.48 26.78
CA VAL A 502 -3.77 -8.24 27.13
C VAL A 502 -4.18 -7.08 26.24
N ILE A 503 -4.24 -7.28 24.92
CA ILE A 503 -4.64 -6.22 23.98
C ILE A 503 -6.08 -5.77 24.25
N ALA A 504 -6.98 -6.71 24.47
CA ALA A 504 -8.38 -6.42 24.74
C ALA A 504 -8.56 -5.65 26.06
N ASP A 505 -7.83 -6.04 27.12
CA ASP A 505 -7.86 -5.33 28.40
C ASP A 505 -7.20 -3.95 28.35
N LEU A 506 -6.08 -3.81 27.62
CA LEU A 506 -5.44 -2.52 27.38
C LEU A 506 -6.36 -1.55 26.65
N ALA A 507 -7.03 -2.02 25.58
CA ALA A 507 -7.97 -1.22 24.83
C ALA A 507 -9.14 -0.77 25.71
N TYR A 508 -9.68 -1.66 26.54
CA TYR A 508 -10.71 -1.32 27.52
C TYR A 508 -10.22 -0.27 28.53
N SER A 509 -9.03 -0.46 29.08
CA SER A 509 -8.45 0.42 30.11
C SER A 509 -8.21 1.83 29.57
N VAL A 510 -7.66 1.95 28.35
CA VAL A 510 -7.41 3.24 27.70
C VAL A 510 -8.73 3.94 27.32
N THR A 511 -9.70 3.21 26.78
CA THR A 511 -11.00 3.79 26.40
C THR A 511 -11.81 4.24 27.61
N THR A 512 -11.78 3.49 28.72
CA THR A 512 -12.43 3.87 29.98
C THR A 512 -11.82 5.14 30.55
N ARG A 513 -10.49 5.24 30.55
CA ARG A 513 -9.78 6.45 30.99
C ARG A 513 -10.10 7.67 30.11
N TYR A 514 -10.18 7.47 28.79
CA TYR A 514 -10.54 8.53 27.86
C TYR A 514 -11.96 9.06 28.11
N ALA A 515 -12.92 8.17 28.42
CA ALA A 515 -14.28 8.55 28.80
C ALA A 515 -14.35 9.38 30.09
N GLN A 516 -13.33 9.31 30.96
CA GLN A 516 -13.18 10.11 32.17
C GLN A 516 -12.45 11.45 31.92
N ASP A 517 -12.28 11.86 30.66
CA ASP A 517 -11.64 13.10 30.22
C ASP A 517 -10.14 13.23 30.60
N VAL A 518 -9.48 12.10 30.88
CA VAL A 518 -8.04 12.05 31.12
C VAL A 518 -7.32 11.84 29.78
N GLN A 519 -6.97 12.94 29.10
CA GLN A 519 -6.26 12.93 27.81
C GLN A 519 -4.76 12.63 27.94
N LYS A 520 -4.44 11.39 28.34
CA LYS A 520 -3.10 10.83 28.22
C LYS A 520 -3.17 9.49 27.51
N GLY A 521 -2.92 9.52 26.20
CA GLY A 521 -2.79 8.31 25.39
C GLY A 521 -1.71 7.34 25.90
N ALA A 522 -1.78 6.10 25.43
CA ALA A 522 -0.84 5.04 25.72
C ALA A 522 -0.30 4.41 24.43
N LEU A 523 0.88 3.80 24.50
CA LEU A 523 1.48 3.09 23.38
C LEU A 523 1.57 1.59 23.67
N GLY A 524 0.79 0.79 22.93
CA GLY A 524 0.95 -0.65 22.86
C GLY A 524 2.00 -1.01 21.81
N ILE A 525 3.00 -1.79 22.21
CA ILE A 525 4.02 -2.38 21.35
C ILE A 525 3.74 -3.88 21.27
N PHE A 526 3.48 -4.35 20.06
CA PHE A 526 3.07 -5.72 19.79
C PHE A 526 4.11 -6.34 18.86
N ASP A 527 5.19 -6.87 19.43
CA ASP A 527 6.19 -7.60 18.63
C ASP A 527 5.65 -8.99 18.30
N GLU A 528 6.05 -9.50 17.14
CA GLU A 528 5.60 -10.79 16.60
C GLU A 528 4.07 -10.92 16.47
N PHE A 529 3.41 -9.86 16.00
CA PHE A 529 1.94 -9.82 15.90
C PHE A 529 1.36 -10.93 15.01
N GLY A 530 2.12 -11.48 14.06
CA GLY A 530 1.69 -12.64 13.26
C GLY A 530 1.38 -13.89 14.10
N ALA A 531 1.98 -14.05 15.29
CA ALA A 531 1.76 -15.21 16.14
C ALA A 531 0.41 -15.18 16.89
N TYR A 532 -0.15 -13.99 17.14
CA TYR A 532 -1.36 -13.82 17.96
C TYR A 532 -2.41 -12.88 17.39
N GLY A 533 -2.16 -12.28 16.23
CA GLY A 533 -3.13 -11.47 15.51
C GLY A 533 -4.43 -12.22 15.20
N SER A 534 -5.52 -11.47 15.15
CA SER A 534 -6.82 -11.93 14.65
C SER A 534 -7.61 -10.73 14.14
N GLU A 535 -8.65 -11.00 13.35
CA GLU A 535 -9.57 -9.97 12.89
C GLU A 535 -10.16 -9.17 14.07
N THR A 536 -10.61 -9.88 15.10
CA THR A 536 -11.19 -9.28 16.31
C THR A 536 -10.19 -8.33 17.00
N ILE A 537 -8.91 -8.70 17.10
CA ILE A 537 -7.89 -7.84 17.70
C ILE A 537 -7.64 -6.59 16.85
N VAL A 538 -7.58 -6.73 15.52
CA VAL A 538 -7.41 -5.56 14.63
C VAL A 538 -8.58 -4.59 14.79
N HIS A 539 -9.81 -5.08 14.88
CA HIS A 539 -11.01 -4.26 15.13
C HIS A 539 -11.00 -3.60 16.51
N ILE A 540 -10.44 -4.24 17.53
CA ILE A 540 -10.28 -3.65 18.87
C ILE A 540 -9.28 -2.49 18.82
N LEU A 541 -8.11 -2.69 18.20
CA LEU A 541 -7.10 -1.64 18.05
C LEU A 541 -7.65 -0.43 17.27
N ALA A 542 -8.34 -0.69 16.16
CA ALA A 542 -8.95 0.35 15.33
C ALA A 542 -9.96 1.22 16.10
N ARG A 543 -10.75 0.63 17.00
CA ARG A 543 -11.70 1.36 17.87
C ARG A 543 -10.97 2.16 18.95
N ALA A 544 -9.99 1.55 19.60
CA ALA A 544 -9.21 2.19 20.67
C ALA A 544 -8.34 3.36 20.18
N ARG A 545 -8.08 3.44 18.88
CA ARG A 545 -7.42 4.57 18.22
C ARG A 545 -8.05 5.93 18.55
N SER A 546 -9.37 5.98 18.66
CA SER A 546 -10.12 7.21 18.99
C SER A 546 -9.84 7.71 20.41
N ALA A 547 -9.47 6.80 21.32
CA ALA A 547 -9.08 7.07 22.70
C ALA A 547 -7.57 7.32 22.85
N GLU A 548 -6.89 7.73 21.78
CA GLU A 548 -5.44 7.97 21.73
C GLU A 548 -4.57 6.74 22.04
N PHE A 549 -5.09 5.53 21.83
CA PHE A 549 -4.29 4.31 21.93
C PHE A 549 -3.46 4.11 20.67
N GLY A 550 -2.15 4.34 20.77
CA GLY A 550 -1.19 4.02 19.72
C GLY A 550 -0.82 2.54 19.72
N ALA A 551 -0.69 1.94 18.55
CA ALA A 551 -0.29 0.55 18.39
C ALA A 551 0.92 0.47 17.45
N ALA A 552 2.05 -0.02 17.96
CA ALA A 552 3.24 -0.33 17.20
C ALA A 552 3.29 -1.84 16.95
N ILE A 553 2.84 -2.25 15.76
CA ILE A 553 2.70 -3.64 15.35
C ILE A 553 3.99 -4.09 14.66
N GLY A 554 4.62 -5.15 15.16
CA GLY A 554 5.83 -5.74 14.59
C GLY A 554 5.58 -7.09 13.91
N ILE A 555 5.91 -7.22 12.63
CA ILE A 555 5.79 -8.46 11.83
C ILE A 555 7.12 -8.78 11.13
N GLN A 556 7.36 -10.04 10.73
CA GLN A 556 8.57 -10.38 9.97
C GLN A 556 8.33 -10.25 8.47
N SER A 557 7.22 -10.80 7.98
CA SER A 557 6.71 -10.67 6.61
C SER A 557 5.23 -10.30 6.63
N LEU A 558 4.74 -9.72 5.53
CA LEU A 558 3.30 -9.57 5.32
C LEU A 558 2.58 -10.92 5.22
N GLY A 559 3.29 -11.97 4.78
CA GLY A 559 2.77 -13.34 4.74
C GLY A 559 2.43 -13.91 6.12
N ASP A 560 3.07 -13.44 7.20
CA ASP A 560 2.79 -13.89 8.58
C ASP A 560 1.39 -13.50 9.05
N LEU A 561 0.72 -12.59 8.33
CA LEU A 561 -0.64 -12.14 8.59
C LEU A 561 -1.69 -12.99 7.85
N VAL A 562 -1.28 -14.05 7.17
CA VAL A 562 -2.20 -15.06 6.61
C VAL A 562 -2.30 -16.22 7.60
N ILE A 563 -3.34 -16.21 8.43
CA ILE A 563 -3.52 -17.14 9.54
C ILE A 563 -4.75 -18.02 9.24
N ASN A 564 -4.59 -19.35 9.26
CA ASN A 564 -5.67 -20.32 9.06
C ASN A 564 -6.52 -20.08 7.79
N GLY A 565 -5.90 -19.63 6.70
CA GLY A 565 -6.60 -19.33 5.43
C GLY A 565 -7.33 -17.98 5.38
N GLN A 566 -7.35 -17.23 6.49
CA GLN A 566 -7.83 -15.84 6.53
C GLN A 566 -6.65 -14.87 6.37
N ASP A 567 -6.77 -13.95 5.41
CA ASP A 567 -5.77 -12.91 5.16
C ASP A 567 -6.17 -11.62 5.92
N ILE A 568 -5.54 -11.37 7.08
CA ILE A 568 -5.73 -10.14 7.85
C ILE A 568 -4.74 -9.03 7.45
N SER A 569 -3.86 -9.27 6.47
CA SER A 569 -2.80 -8.32 6.10
C SER A 569 -3.37 -6.98 5.63
N LYS A 570 -4.43 -7.02 4.81
CA LYS A 570 -5.13 -5.84 4.29
C LYS A 570 -5.68 -4.97 5.41
N GLN A 571 -6.36 -5.59 6.37
CA GLN A 571 -6.94 -4.86 7.51
C GLN A 571 -5.86 -4.21 8.38
N VAL A 572 -4.73 -4.89 8.60
CA VAL A 572 -3.59 -4.32 9.36
C VAL A 572 -2.98 -3.13 8.59
N ILE A 573 -2.77 -3.28 7.28
CA ILE A 573 -2.22 -2.21 6.43
C ILE A 573 -3.14 -0.99 6.41
N ASP A 574 -4.45 -1.19 6.27
CA ASP A 574 -5.43 -0.08 6.20
C ASP A 574 -5.57 0.66 7.53
N ASN A 575 -5.43 -0.04 8.65
CA ASN A 575 -5.50 0.57 9.98
C ASN A 575 -4.20 1.31 10.38
N CYS A 576 -3.06 0.99 9.76
CA CYS A 576 -1.77 1.65 10.00
C CYS A 576 -1.55 2.83 9.04
N ASN A 577 -1.08 3.96 9.55
CA ASN A 577 -0.77 5.12 8.71
C ASN A 577 0.72 5.43 8.56
N THR A 578 1.56 4.83 9.39
CA THR A 578 3.01 4.96 9.28
C THR A 578 3.63 3.58 9.21
N PHE A 579 4.51 3.40 8.23
CA PHE A 579 5.12 2.12 7.91
C PHE A 579 6.64 2.22 7.98
N PHE A 580 7.25 1.20 8.56
CA PHE A 580 8.69 1.01 8.64
C PHE A 580 8.99 -0.36 8.02
N PHE A 581 9.50 -0.34 6.79
CA PHE A 581 9.83 -1.53 6.03
C PHE A 581 11.34 -1.77 6.06
N GLY A 582 11.75 -2.85 6.70
CA GLY A 582 13.12 -3.32 6.71
C GLY A 582 13.34 -4.39 5.65
N ARG A 583 14.44 -5.12 5.78
CA ARG A 583 14.78 -6.20 4.86
C ARG A 583 13.71 -7.29 4.83
N SER A 584 13.23 -7.62 3.63
CA SER A 584 12.34 -8.76 3.36
C SER A 584 13.04 -9.77 2.45
N ASN A 585 13.01 -11.05 2.79
CA ASN A 585 13.65 -12.10 1.98
C ASN A 585 12.70 -12.69 0.93
N GLU A 586 11.39 -12.60 1.16
CA GLU A 586 10.35 -13.19 0.32
C GLU A 586 9.99 -12.24 -0.83
N ALA A 587 9.95 -12.76 -2.06
CA ALA A 587 9.69 -11.96 -3.26
C ALA A 587 8.30 -11.29 -3.23
N ALA A 588 7.24 -12.05 -2.93
CA ALA A 588 5.87 -11.54 -2.85
C ALA A 588 5.74 -10.43 -1.79
N SER A 589 6.38 -10.62 -0.63
CA SER A 589 6.43 -9.63 0.44
C SER A 589 7.17 -8.36 0.02
N ALA A 590 8.33 -8.48 -0.63
CA ALA A 590 9.08 -7.33 -1.14
C ALA A 590 8.33 -6.55 -2.21
N GLU A 591 7.62 -7.24 -3.12
CA GLU A 591 6.77 -6.61 -4.14
C GLU A 591 5.55 -5.91 -3.53
N ALA A 592 4.90 -6.53 -2.55
CA ALA A 592 3.80 -5.92 -1.80
C ALA A 592 4.28 -4.66 -1.05
N VAL A 593 5.44 -4.73 -0.39
CA VAL A 593 6.07 -3.58 0.27
C VAL A 593 6.39 -2.46 -0.72
N ALA A 594 7.02 -2.77 -1.86
CA ALA A 594 7.30 -1.79 -2.92
C ALA A 594 6.01 -1.13 -3.43
N SER A 595 4.94 -1.90 -3.55
CA SER A 595 3.61 -1.41 -3.95
C SER A 595 2.99 -0.50 -2.90
N ILE A 596 3.12 -0.81 -1.61
CA ILE A 596 2.65 0.06 -0.50
C ILE A 596 3.46 1.36 -0.44
N ILE A 597 4.78 1.28 -0.67
CA ILE A 597 5.66 2.44 -0.80
C ILE A 597 5.28 3.25 -2.04
N GLY A 598 4.84 2.65 -3.13
CA GLY A 598 4.28 3.31 -4.31
C GLY A 598 5.31 3.75 -5.35
N THR A 599 4.82 4.49 -6.36
CA THR A 599 5.59 4.88 -7.55
C THR A 599 5.63 6.39 -7.77
N TYR A 600 6.69 6.86 -8.45
CA TYR A 600 6.80 8.22 -8.95
C TYR A 600 6.79 8.25 -10.49
N SER A 601 6.38 9.38 -11.05
CA SER A 601 6.43 9.61 -12.50
C SER A 601 7.83 10.02 -12.94
N ASP A 602 8.37 9.30 -13.91
CA ASP A 602 9.65 9.60 -14.55
C ASP A 602 9.54 9.55 -16.07
N ILE A 603 10.55 10.09 -16.75
CA ILE A 603 10.68 10.05 -18.21
C ILE A 603 11.73 8.99 -18.55
N ASP A 604 11.32 7.97 -19.29
CA ASP A 604 12.20 6.93 -19.81
C ASP A 604 12.63 7.29 -21.24
N LEU A 605 13.95 7.42 -21.44
CA LEU A 605 14.56 7.83 -22.69
C LEU A 605 15.18 6.59 -23.35
N THR A 606 14.49 6.03 -24.34
CA THR A 606 15.08 4.92 -25.10
C THR A 606 16.03 5.48 -26.14
N THR A 607 17.26 4.98 -26.16
CA THR A 607 18.25 5.34 -27.17
C THR A 607 18.41 4.16 -28.13
N GLN A 608 18.11 4.34 -29.41
CA GLN A 608 18.47 3.33 -30.41
C GLN A 608 19.99 3.34 -30.62
N THR A 609 20.62 2.18 -30.57
CA THR A 609 22.04 2.01 -30.88
C THR A 609 22.19 1.55 -32.32
N GLU A 610 22.94 2.32 -33.11
CA GLU A 610 23.31 1.93 -34.47
C GLU A 610 24.76 1.45 -34.47
N ASN A 611 24.98 0.27 -35.05
CA ASN A 611 26.32 -0.29 -35.22
C ASN A 611 26.89 0.20 -36.56
N ILE A 612 27.92 1.03 -36.51
CA ILE A 612 28.61 1.55 -37.70
C ILE A 612 29.95 0.79 -37.94
N GLY A 613 30.23 -0.25 -37.15
CA GLY A 613 31.47 -1.03 -37.23
C GLY A 613 31.38 -2.29 -38.10
N GLY A 614 32.37 -2.49 -38.98
CA GLY A 614 32.59 -3.76 -39.69
C GLY A 614 33.15 -4.88 -38.80
N GLN A 615 33.32 -6.09 -39.35
CA GLN A 615 33.61 -7.36 -38.63
C GLN A 615 34.74 -7.34 -37.57
N LEU A 616 35.65 -6.37 -37.60
CA LEU A 616 36.82 -6.31 -36.71
C LEU A 616 36.72 -5.32 -35.55
N LYS A 617 35.72 -4.42 -35.49
CA LYS A 617 35.48 -3.55 -34.32
C LYS A 617 34.05 -3.01 -34.33
N ARG A 618 33.22 -3.54 -33.43
CA ARG A 618 31.86 -3.05 -33.15
C ARG A 618 31.97 -1.74 -32.39
N ILE A 619 31.44 -0.64 -32.95
CA ILE A 619 31.31 0.64 -32.27
C ILE A 619 29.82 0.98 -32.30
N GLU A 620 29.17 0.87 -31.14
CA GLU A 620 27.77 1.24 -30.97
C GLU A 620 27.70 2.76 -30.75
N LEU A 621 27.13 3.48 -31.71
CA LEU A 621 26.87 4.91 -31.59
C LEU A 621 25.39 5.12 -31.25
N LYS A 622 25.10 6.07 -30.36
CA LYS A 622 23.73 6.48 -30.03
C LYS A 622 23.11 7.17 -31.26
N SER A 623 21.97 6.66 -31.76
CA SER A 623 21.20 7.22 -32.89
C SER A 623 20.67 8.62 -32.58
N GLU A 624 20.42 9.43 -33.63
CA GLU A 624 19.89 10.81 -33.52
C GLU A 624 18.45 10.89 -33.01
N LYS A 625 17.69 9.78 -33.05
CA LYS A 625 16.28 9.73 -32.63
C LYS A 625 16.10 8.78 -31.44
N GLY A 626 15.71 9.35 -30.30
CA GLY A 626 15.22 8.61 -29.14
C GLY A 626 13.75 8.93 -28.89
N THR A 627 12.95 7.94 -28.50
CA THR A 627 11.58 8.16 -28.03
C THR A 627 11.60 8.38 -26.52
N SER A 628 10.79 9.35 -26.06
CA SER A 628 10.55 9.59 -24.64
C SER A 628 9.17 9.07 -24.27
N ARG A 629 9.07 8.24 -23.24
CA ARG A 629 7.78 7.81 -22.68
C ARG A 629 7.70 8.18 -21.20
N LYS A 630 6.51 8.57 -20.74
CA LYS A 630 6.26 8.75 -19.30
C LYS A 630 6.00 7.37 -18.69
N VAL A 631 6.76 7.03 -17.65
CA VAL A 631 6.63 5.75 -16.94
C VAL A 631 6.44 5.99 -15.44
N LYS A 632 5.87 5.00 -14.76
CA LYS A 632 5.83 4.94 -13.30
C LYS A 632 6.94 4.01 -12.83
N LYS A 633 7.84 4.50 -11.98
CA LYS A 633 8.92 3.72 -11.36
C LYS A 633 8.69 3.65 -9.85
N PHE A 634 9.08 2.54 -9.22
CA PHE A 634 8.99 2.41 -7.77
C PHE A 634 9.90 3.42 -7.08
N TYR A 635 9.46 3.98 -5.95
CA TYR A 635 10.36 4.79 -5.11
C TYR A 635 11.54 3.99 -4.57
N VAL A 636 11.32 2.72 -4.28
CA VAL A 636 12.33 1.74 -3.86
C VAL A 636 11.99 0.43 -4.56
N HIS A 637 12.92 -0.11 -5.34
CA HIS A 637 12.70 -1.36 -6.07
C HIS A 637 12.54 -2.56 -5.10
N PRO A 638 11.73 -3.60 -5.43
CA PRO A 638 11.66 -4.82 -4.63
C PRO A 638 13.02 -5.43 -4.27
N ASP A 639 13.99 -5.37 -5.19
CA ASP A 639 15.34 -5.87 -4.93
C ASP A 639 16.12 -4.98 -3.96
N GLU A 640 15.94 -3.66 -4.00
CA GLU A 640 16.52 -2.77 -2.98
C GLU A 640 15.99 -3.09 -1.58
N ILE A 641 14.71 -3.50 -1.45
CA ILE A 641 14.12 -3.93 -0.16
C ILE A 641 14.77 -5.23 0.33
N LYS A 642 15.10 -6.15 -0.56
CA LYS A 642 15.80 -7.40 -0.23
C LYS A 642 17.25 -7.15 0.20
N ASP A 643 17.87 -6.10 -0.33
CA ASP A 643 19.27 -5.74 -0.07
C ASP A 643 19.46 -4.77 1.10
N LEU A 644 18.38 -4.34 1.78
CA LEU A 644 18.48 -3.44 2.94
C LEU A 644 19.35 -4.03 4.06
N GLU A 645 20.32 -3.25 4.52
CA GLU A 645 21.15 -3.63 5.67
C GLU A 645 20.39 -3.52 7.02
N THR A 646 20.96 -4.16 8.04
CA THR A 646 20.45 -4.07 9.42
C THR A 646 20.46 -2.62 9.93
N GLY A 647 19.34 -2.18 10.50
CA GLY A 647 19.17 -0.81 11.00
C GLY A 647 18.85 0.20 9.90
N VAL A 648 18.51 -0.25 8.69
CA VAL A 648 18.04 0.60 7.60
C VAL A 648 16.58 0.25 7.32
N PHE A 649 15.72 1.26 7.31
CA PHE A 649 14.30 1.10 7.03
C PHE A 649 13.83 2.12 6.00
N VAL A 650 12.97 1.68 5.10
CA VAL A 650 12.14 2.57 4.28
C VAL A 650 10.96 3.00 5.13
N VAL A 651 10.84 4.31 5.34
CA VAL A 651 9.80 4.90 6.19
C VAL A 651 8.78 5.62 5.32
N VAL A 652 7.52 5.21 5.45
CA VAL A 652 6.38 5.77 4.72
C VAL A 652 5.42 6.40 5.72
N ARG A 653 5.33 7.72 5.70
CA ARG A 653 4.50 8.52 6.62
C ARG A 653 3.26 9.05 5.92
N LYS A 654 2.20 8.23 5.83
CA LYS A 654 0.93 8.66 5.23
C LYS A 654 0.16 9.60 6.14
N ALA A 655 0.32 9.46 7.46
CA ALA A 655 -0.29 10.32 8.48
C ALA A 655 0.27 11.76 8.54
N ALA A 656 1.46 12.00 7.98
CA ALA A 656 2.13 13.29 8.10
C ALA A 656 1.45 14.39 7.27
N LYS A 657 1.17 15.53 7.91
CA LYS A 657 0.58 16.72 7.29
C LYS A 657 1.66 17.59 6.63
N GLY A 658 1.34 18.22 5.50
CA GLY A 658 2.21 19.23 4.86
C GLY A 658 3.46 18.72 4.15
N LEU A 659 3.77 17.42 4.18
CA LEU A 659 4.91 16.85 3.47
C LEU A 659 4.59 16.50 2.02
N THR A 660 5.56 16.71 1.13
CA THR A 660 5.51 16.24 -0.26
C THR A 660 5.59 14.71 -0.34
N PRO A 661 5.15 14.07 -1.44
CA PRO A 661 5.23 12.61 -1.59
C PRO A 661 6.66 12.04 -1.43
N GLU A 662 7.68 12.79 -1.86
CA GLU A 662 9.11 12.42 -1.72
C GLU A 662 9.57 12.52 -0.26
N GLU A 663 9.09 13.51 0.51
CA GLU A 663 9.46 13.66 1.92
C GLU A 663 8.76 12.64 2.84
N ARG A 664 7.60 12.14 2.42
CA ARG A 664 6.88 11.09 3.16
C ARG A 664 7.52 9.72 3.03
N ARG A 665 8.39 9.50 2.05
CA ARG A 665 8.95 8.19 1.67
C ARG A 665 10.47 8.30 1.66
N LYS A 666 11.13 7.89 2.74
CA LYS A 666 12.58 8.04 2.89
C LYS A 666 13.23 6.76 3.37
N ILE A 667 14.42 6.47 2.84
CA ILE A 667 15.34 5.51 3.46
C ILE A 667 16.01 6.21 4.64
N ILE A 668 15.87 5.63 5.83
CA ILE A 668 16.39 6.16 7.08
C ILE A 668 17.38 5.16 7.67
N TYR A 669 18.56 5.67 8.01
CA TYR A 669 19.52 4.98 8.87
C TYR A 669 19.10 5.20 10.32
N PHE A 670 18.55 4.17 10.94
CA PHE A 670 17.99 4.25 12.29
C PHE A 670 19.07 4.46 13.34
N ARG A 671 18.73 5.24 14.37
CA ARG A 671 19.58 5.37 15.55
C ARG A 671 19.42 4.16 16.46
N ASN A 672 20.44 3.89 17.27
CA ASN A 672 20.34 2.92 18.35
C ASN A 672 20.01 3.66 19.67
N PRO A 673 18.80 3.50 20.23
CA PRO A 673 18.42 4.19 21.45
C PRO A 673 19.23 3.74 22.68
N MET A 674 19.93 2.59 22.61
CA MET A 674 20.77 2.14 23.72
C MET A 674 22.10 2.91 23.84
N ASN A 675 22.56 3.53 22.75
CA ASN A 675 23.81 4.28 22.75
C ASN A 675 23.69 5.51 23.66
N GLY A 676 24.67 5.71 24.55
CA GLY A 676 24.67 6.85 25.48
C GLY A 676 23.77 6.71 26.71
N LEU A 677 23.25 5.51 27.02
CA LEU A 677 22.54 5.23 28.27
C LEU A 677 23.46 4.74 29.40
N ASN A 678 24.66 4.24 29.07
CA ASN A 678 25.63 3.77 30.05
C ASN A 678 26.48 4.95 30.58
N GLN A 679 25.92 5.77 31.47
CA GLN A 679 26.71 6.63 32.37
C GLN A 679 26.06 6.64 33.76
N LYS A 680 26.36 5.63 34.58
CA LYS A 680 26.27 5.80 36.03
C LYS A 680 27.47 6.65 36.45
N LYS A 681 27.20 7.82 37.03
CA LYS A 681 28.14 8.54 37.89
C LYS A 681 28.36 7.67 39.12
N GLU A 682 29.41 6.87 39.13
CA GLU A 682 30.05 6.47 40.38
C GLU A 682 30.89 7.65 40.85
N SER A 683 30.46 8.22 41.96
CA SER A 683 31.17 9.23 42.72
C SER A 683 32.35 8.58 43.45
N VAL A 684 33.58 8.88 43.01
CA VAL A 684 34.75 8.92 43.90
C VAL A 684 35.48 10.24 43.63
N PRO A 685 35.77 11.06 44.66
CA PRO A 685 36.34 12.38 44.51
C PRO A 685 37.88 12.30 44.55
N GLU A 686 38.57 12.82 43.53
CA GLU A 686 39.95 13.27 43.75
C GLU A 686 40.40 14.36 42.77
N GLN A 687 40.50 15.56 43.36
CA GLN A 687 41.47 16.64 43.21
C GLN A 687 41.75 17.26 41.83
N ALA A 688 41.45 18.56 41.81
CA ALA A 688 41.75 19.52 40.79
C ALA A 688 43.23 19.93 40.82
N GLU A 689 43.86 19.98 39.65
CA GLU A 689 44.89 20.97 39.34
C GLU A 689 44.60 21.59 37.96
N ARG A 690 44.45 22.92 37.95
CA ARG A 690 44.44 23.74 36.73
C ARG A 690 45.89 23.99 36.30
N PRO A 691 46.11 24.28 35.02
CA PRO A 691 46.82 25.52 34.73
C PRO A 691 46.14 26.39 33.67
N GLN A 692 46.43 27.68 33.81
CA GLN A 692 45.89 28.82 33.11
C GLN A 692 46.49 29.02 31.70
N GLN A 693 45.76 29.83 30.93
CA GLN A 693 46.07 30.40 29.62
C GLN A 693 47.41 31.16 29.56
N VAL A 694 48.06 31.13 28.39
CA VAL A 694 48.72 32.32 27.80
C VAL A 694 48.49 32.34 26.29
N LYS A 695 47.94 33.45 25.78
CA LYS A 695 47.94 33.87 24.38
C LYS A 695 49.31 34.46 24.02
N VAL A 696 49.87 34.11 22.86
CA VAL A 696 50.78 34.99 22.11
C VAL A 696 50.45 34.94 20.62
N THR A 697 50.35 36.15 20.07
CA THR A 697 50.14 36.59 18.69
C THR A 697 51.42 36.62 17.85
N GLN A 698 51.31 36.40 16.54
CA GLN A 698 51.85 37.24 15.43
C GLN A 698 51.34 36.67 14.08
N PHE A 699 50.52 37.41 13.31
CA PHE A 699 50.87 38.33 12.19
C PHE A 699 51.72 37.62 11.11
N GLU A 700 51.31 37.48 9.85
CA GLU A 700 50.92 38.52 8.88
C GLU A 700 49.94 38.03 7.78
N ARG A 701 48.98 38.87 7.38
CA ARG A 701 48.82 39.44 6.01
C ARG A 701 47.44 40.10 5.85
N GLY A 702 47.45 41.44 5.78
CA GLY A 702 46.42 42.20 5.06
C GLY A 702 46.46 41.86 3.56
N ARG A 703 45.50 42.21 2.71
CA ARG A 703 44.68 43.42 2.66
C ARG A 703 43.62 43.19 1.56
N LYS A 704 42.43 43.77 1.73
CA LYS A 704 41.34 44.03 0.75
C LYS A 704 40.01 43.34 1.07
N MET A 705 39.25 43.94 1.99
CA MET A 705 37.84 44.31 1.76
C MET A 705 37.39 45.23 2.89
N ALA A 706 37.24 46.52 2.62
CA ALA A 706 36.40 47.48 3.37
C ALA A 706 36.41 48.83 2.64
N LEU A 707 35.62 48.93 1.57
CA LEU A 707 35.19 50.19 0.95
C LEU A 707 33.87 49.87 0.27
N GLY A 708 32.78 50.04 1.01
CA GLY A 708 31.44 49.66 0.54
C GLY A 708 30.31 49.84 1.55
N ALA A 709 30.57 50.38 2.74
CA ALA A 709 29.56 50.85 3.66
C ALA A 709 29.85 52.33 3.98
N LEU A 710 29.74 53.18 2.96
CA LEU A 710 29.80 54.64 3.09
C LEU A 710 29.33 55.30 1.78
N LYS A 711 28.03 55.22 1.48
CA LYS A 711 27.35 56.22 0.64
C LYS A 711 25.82 56.27 0.78
N GLU A 712 25.30 56.00 1.97
CA GLU A 712 24.04 56.58 2.44
C GLU A 712 24.38 57.63 3.49
N LYS A 713 24.57 58.87 3.03
CA LYS A 713 24.63 60.16 3.78
C LYS A 713 25.49 61.18 3.03
N VAL A 714 25.08 61.59 1.83
CA VAL A 714 25.26 62.98 1.33
C VAL A 714 24.15 63.24 0.29
N SER A 715 22.91 63.34 0.77
CA SER A 715 21.79 63.92 0.02
C SER A 715 20.80 64.49 1.02
N SER A 716 21.20 65.55 1.72
CA SER A 716 20.31 66.47 2.45
C SER A 716 21.10 67.55 3.21
N VAL A 717 21.67 68.55 2.53
CA VAL A 717 21.81 69.90 3.12
C VAL A 717 21.81 70.96 1.99
N PHE A 718 21.00 72.01 2.18
CA PHE A 718 20.86 73.27 1.42
C PHE A 718 19.83 73.35 0.27
N SER A 719 18.57 73.43 0.70
CA SER A 719 17.62 74.57 0.53
C SER A 719 17.53 75.32 -0.81
N ASP A 720 16.35 75.23 -1.41
CA ASP A 720 15.40 76.32 -1.68
C ASP A 720 15.94 77.73 -1.94
N ASN A 721 15.78 78.21 -3.18
CA ASN A 721 15.05 79.46 -3.44
C ASN A 721 14.81 79.75 -4.94
N LYS A 722 13.51 79.76 -5.29
CA LYS A 722 12.77 80.77 -6.06
C LYS A 722 13.02 81.04 -7.57
N ILE A 723 11.93 80.74 -8.31
CA ILE A 723 11.08 81.60 -9.17
C ILE A 723 11.54 81.97 -10.61
N LYS A 724 10.58 81.73 -11.53
CA LYS A 724 10.48 81.97 -12.98
C LYS A 724 10.83 83.40 -13.47
N ARG A 725 11.42 83.47 -14.68
CA ARG A 725 11.19 84.55 -15.68
C ARG A 725 11.16 83.99 -17.12
N SER A 726 10.40 84.67 -17.97
CA SER A 726 9.85 84.26 -19.28
C SER A 726 10.77 84.43 -20.50
N LYS A 727 10.36 83.78 -21.60
CA LYS A 727 10.84 83.76 -23.01
C LYS A 727 11.70 84.94 -23.51
N LYS A 728 12.70 84.59 -24.32
CA LYS A 728 13.02 85.30 -25.57
C LYS A 728 13.41 84.30 -26.66
N GLU A 729 12.65 84.27 -27.75
CA GLU A 729 13.06 83.66 -29.02
C GLU A 729 14.26 84.41 -29.59
N ASN A 730 15.18 83.68 -30.22
CA ASN A 730 15.96 84.17 -31.35
C ASN A 730 16.22 82.99 -32.29
N ARG A 731 15.62 83.07 -33.48
CA ARG A 731 15.85 82.18 -34.64
C ARG A 731 17.35 82.10 -34.95
N LYS A 732 17.87 80.88 -35.14
CA LYS A 732 19.06 80.60 -35.95
C LYS A 732 18.71 79.51 -36.98
N LEU A 733 19.07 79.80 -38.23
CA LEU A 733 18.80 79.01 -39.45
C LEU A 733 19.25 77.54 -39.32
N PRO A 734 18.58 76.59 -40.01
CA PRO A 734 18.93 75.18 -39.93
C PRO A 734 20.26 74.95 -40.67
N LYS A 735 21.30 74.52 -39.94
CA LYS A 735 22.47 73.87 -40.53
C LYS A 735 22.22 72.37 -40.55
N ALA A 736 22.22 71.78 -41.75
CA ALA A 736 22.18 70.34 -41.96
C ALA A 736 23.32 69.67 -41.16
N ARG A 737 22.95 68.87 -40.17
CA ARG A 737 23.89 68.19 -39.28
C ARG A 737 24.24 66.84 -39.93
N ASN A 738 25.53 66.66 -40.19
CA ASN A 738 26.17 65.44 -40.71
C ASN A 738 25.54 64.16 -40.12
N SER A 739 24.90 63.36 -40.97
CA SER A 739 24.07 62.20 -40.59
C SER A 739 24.86 60.91 -40.30
N LYS A 740 26.18 60.97 -40.08
CA LYS A 740 27.01 59.76 -39.88
C LYS A 740 26.59 58.90 -38.67
N GLY A 741 26.09 59.51 -37.59
CA GLY A 741 25.57 58.77 -36.43
C GLY A 741 24.18 58.15 -36.68
N ALA A 742 23.32 58.82 -37.44
CA ALA A 742 22.00 58.30 -37.81
C ALA A 742 22.12 57.13 -38.80
N VAL A 743 23.10 57.16 -39.70
CA VAL A 743 23.38 56.06 -40.64
C VAL A 743 23.87 54.81 -39.91
N VAL A 744 24.70 54.94 -38.86
CA VAL A 744 25.12 53.78 -38.03
C VAL A 744 23.95 53.21 -37.23
N VAL A 745 23.07 54.06 -36.69
CA VAL A 745 21.85 53.59 -36.00
C VAL A 745 20.88 52.94 -36.99
N VAL A 746 20.71 53.49 -38.18
CA VAL A 746 19.88 52.90 -39.25
C VAL A 746 20.47 51.58 -39.74
N TRP A 747 21.79 51.46 -39.93
CA TRP A 747 22.43 50.19 -40.28
C TRP A 747 22.41 49.18 -39.14
N ALA A 748 22.57 49.60 -37.89
CA ALA A 748 22.38 48.73 -36.73
C ALA A 748 20.93 48.24 -36.63
N VAL A 749 19.95 49.11 -36.89
CA VAL A 749 18.53 48.75 -36.96
C VAL A 749 18.24 47.85 -38.15
N ILE A 750 18.86 48.04 -39.32
CA ILE A 750 18.72 47.17 -40.49
C ILE A 750 19.38 45.81 -40.25
N VAL A 751 20.52 45.74 -39.56
CA VAL A 751 21.19 44.48 -39.17
C VAL A 751 20.37 43.76 -38.11
N VAL A 752 19.80 44.49 -37.13
CA VAL A 752 18.86 43.93 -36.15
C VAL A 752 17.57 43.48 -36.83
N LEU A 753 17.05 44.23 -37.82
CA LEU A 753 15.87 43.85 -38.60
C LEU A 753 16.15 42.66 -39.52
N GLY A 754 17.35 42.55 -40.11
CA GLY A 754 17.78 41.43 -40.94
C GLY A 754 18.03 40.16 -40.12
N LEU A 755 18.67 40.27 -38.95
CA LEU A 755 18.78 39.18 -37.98
C LEU A 755 17.42 38.81 -37.39
N SER A 756 16.54 39.79 -37.17
CA SER A 756 15.15 39.54 -36.79
C SER A 756 14.37 38.91 -37.93
N GLY A 757 14.71 39.19 -39.19
CA GLY A 757 14.14 38.59 -40.38
C GLY A 757 14.54 37.13 -40.52
N ILE A 758 15.79 36.76 -40.19
CA ILE A 758 16.24 35.35 -40.13
C ILE A 758 15.60 34.63 -38.94
N LEU A 759 15.44 35.30 -37.79
CA LEU A 759 14.73 34.74 -36.63
C LEU A 759 13.22 34.68 -36.86
N ALA A 760 12.63 35.61 -37.60
CA ALA A 760 11.22 35.66 -37.97
C ALA A 760 10.95 34.67 -39.10
N PHE A 761 11.88 34.47 -40.02
CA PHE A 761 11.85 33.41 -41.02
C PHE A 761 12.04 32.05 -40.34
N GLY A 762 12.96 31.93 -39.38
CA GLY A 762 13.10 30.72 -38.57
C GLY A 762 11.86 30.46 -37.71
N ARG A 763 11.25 31.48 -37.11
CA ARG A 763 9.97 31.37 -36.39
C ARG A 763 8.81 31.11 -37.34
N ALA A 764 8.81 31.67 -38.54
CA ALA A 764 7.79 31.46 -39.56
C ALA A 764 7.92 30.06 -40.13
N GLN A 765 9.12 29.55 -40.41
CA GLN A 765 9.40 28.19 -40.84
C GLN A 765 9.11 27.18 -39.73
N ASN A 766 9.40 27.52 -38.47
CA ASN A 766 9.06 26.70 -37.33
C ASN A 766 7.57 26.79 -36.99
N ALA A 767 6.89 27.90 -37.31
CA ALA A 767 5.45 28.06 -37.25
C ALA A 767 4.76 27.42 -38.45
N LEU A 768 5.40 27.29 -39.61
CA LEU A 768 4.94 26.58 -40.80
C LEU A 768 5.16 25.08 -40.65
N ASN A 769 6.28 24.67 -40.04
CA ASN A 769 6.53 23.29 -39.68
C ASN A 769 5.68 22.87 -38.50
N LYS A 770 5.47 23.75 -37.51
CA LYS A 770 4.41 23.55 -36.51
C LYS A 770 3.06 23.58 -37.16
N SER A 771 2.73 24.50 -38.07
CA SER A 771 1.42 24.55 -38.75
C SER A 771 1.20 23.26 -39.51
N LYS A 772 2.13 22.80 -40.34
CA LYS A 772 2.09 21.51 -41.05
C LYS A 772 2.08 20.32 -40.10
N ALA A 773 2.83 20.37 -39.00
CA ALA A 773 2.78 19.34 -37.94
C ALA A 773 1.49 19.43 -37.11
N THR A 774 0.83 20.58 -37.08
CA THR A 774 -0.45 20.87 -36.40
C THR A 774 -1.59 20.68 -37.38
N GLU A 775 -1.36 20.61 -38.69
CA GLU A 775 -2.26 20.24 -39.79
C GLU A 775 -2.19 18.75 -40.05
N SER A 776 -1.02 18.12 -39.85
CA SER A 776 -0.87 16.66 -39.82
C SER A 776 -1.27 16.12 -38.47
N ALA A 777 -0.97 16.84 -37.37
CA ALA A 777 -1.60 16.57 -36.10
C ALA A 777 -3.07 16.92 -36.20
N LEU A 778 -3.55 18.06 -36.74
CA LEU A 778 -4.99 18.32 -36.96
C LEU A 778 -5.56 17.20 -37.80
N ALA A 779 -5.05 16.84 -38.97
CA ALA A 779 -5.59 15.75 -39.76
C ALA A 779 -5.56 14.39 -39.02
N ALA A 780 -4.57 14.13 -38.15
CA ALA A 780 -4.53 12.97 -37.26
C ALA A 780 -5.34 13.17 -35.97
N VAL A 781 -5.79 14.38 -35.67
CA VAL A 781 -6.47 14.81 -34.46
C VAL A 781 -7.93 15.01 -34.82
N THR A 782 -8.39 15.67 -35.89
CA THR A 782 -9.70 15.55 -36.55
C THR A 782 -10.01 14.17 -37.11
N ALA A 783 -9.02 13.31 -37.40
CA ALA A 783 -9.27 11.87 -37.56
C ALA A 783 -9.45 11.13 -36.22
N ASN A 784 -9.15 11.78 -35.09
CA ASN A 784 -9.25 11.26 -33.71
C ASN A 784 -9.98 12.25 -32.74
N GLN A 785 -10.81 13.20 -33.25
CA GLN A 785 -11.39 14.33 -32.47
C GLN A 785 -12.89 14.43 -32.60
N ASP A 786 -13.52 13.31 -32.96
CA ASP A 786 -14.91 13.10 -32.57
C ASP A 786 -14.98 12.18 -31.35
N GLU A 787 -14.09 12.31 -30.35
CA GLU A 787 -14.27 11.59 -29.09
C GLU A 787 -13.82 12.40 -27.85
N HIS A 788 -14.78 13.02 -27.19
CA HIS A 788 -14.76 13.20 -25.73
C HIS A 788 -15.06 11.87 -24.98
N GLY A 789 -14.72 10.70 -25.56
CA GLY A 789 -15.19 9.38 -25.07
C GLY A 789 -14.22 8.62 -24.16
N TYR A 790 -12.90 8.80 -24.28
CA TYR A 790 -11.96 7.78 -23.78
C TYR A 790 -11.84 7.63 -22.25
N ASP A 791 -12.22 8.63 -21.45
CA ASP A 791 -12.18 8.53 -19.98
C ASP A 791 -13.53 8.04 -19.39
N ALA A 792 -14.64 8.24 -20.11
CA ALA A 792 -15.98 7.87 -19.64
C ALA A 792 -16.20 6.35 -19.69
N TYR A 793 -15.62 5.65 -20.68
CA TYR A 793 -15.81 4.22 -20.87
C TYR A 793 -14.87 3.32 -20.05
N ARG A 794 -13.90 3.91 -19.34
CA ARG A 794 -12.98 3.20 -18.41
C ARG A 794 -13.27 3.45 -16.94
N SER A 795 -14.27 4.28 -16.64
CA SER A 795 -14.71 4.56 -15.28
C SER A 795 -15.57 3.41 -14.76
N PRO A 796 -15.44 2.97 -13.49
CA PRO A 796 -16.36 2.01 -12.88
C PRO A 796 -17.84 2.42 -12.95
N LYS A 797 -18.13 3.71 -13.23
CA LYS A 797 -19.48 4.23 -13.39
C LYS A 797 -20.26 3.60 -14.55
N ILE A 798 -19.60 3.18 -15.64
CA ILE A 798 -20.29 2.55 -16.77
C ILE A 798 -20.74 1.13 -16.44
N GLU A 799 -19.95 0.40 -15.66
CA GLU A 799 -20.27 -0.93 -15.17
C GLU A 799 -21.46 -0.86 -14.20
N ILE A 800 -21.45 0.11 -13.27
CA ILE A 800 -22.59 0.35 -12.36
C ILE A 800 -23.87 0.66 -13.14
N PHE A 801 -23.78 1.48 -14.19
CA PHE A 801 -24.93 1.78 -15.05
C PHE A 801 -25.44 0.53 -15.77
N ALA A 802 -24.54 -0.21 -16.44
CA ALA A 802 -24.93 -1.42 -17.16
C ALA A 802 -25.47 -2.50 -16.22
N ASP A 803 -24.94 -2.62 -15.01
CA ASP A 803 -25.45 -3.53 -13.98
C ASP A 803 -26.92 -3.27 -13.66
N GLN A 804 -27.30 -2.00 -13.49
CA GLN A 804 -28.68 -1.61 -13.23
C GLN A 804 -29.59 -1.93 -14.42
N VAL A 805 -29.12 -1.68 -15.64
CA VAL A 805 -29.85 -2.04 -16.87
C VAL A 805 -30.05 -3.54 -16.96
N VAL A 806 -29.04 -4.36 -16.63
CA VAL A 806 -29.12 -5.83 -16.68
C VAL A 806 -30.11 -6.34 -15.64
N ASP A 807 -30.11 -5.80 -14.41
CA ASP A 807 -31.05 -6.22 -13.35
C ASP A 807 -32.50 -5.95 -13.75
N GLU A 808 -32.77 -4.75 -14.26
CA GLU A 808 -34.11 -4.35 -14.67
C GLU A 808 -34.54 -5.07 -15.96
N TYR A 809 -33.61 -5.30 -16.90
CA TYR A 809 -33.93 -5.96 -18.16
C TYR A 809 -34.15 -7.47 -18.00
N MET A 810 -33.36 -8.16 -17.17
CA MET A 810 -33.42 -9.62 -17.08
C MET A 810 -34.53 -10.14 -16.17
N ASN A 811 -34.95 -9.38 -15.16
CA ASN A 811 -36.07 -9.79 -14.31
C ASN A 811 -37.40 -9.39 -14.96
N ILE A 812 -38.30 -10.35 -15.17
CA ILE A 812 -39.64 -10.10 -15.70
C ILE A 812 -40.64 -10.50 -14.62
N PRO A 813 -41.31 -9.54 -13.96
CA PRO A 813 -42.28 -9.82 -12.91
C PRO A 813 -43.51 -10.60 -13.40
N ARG A 814 -44.12 -11.35 -12.47
CA ARG A 814 -45.35 -12.10 -12.71
C ARG A 814 -46.59 -11.21 -12.84
N ASP A 815 -46.62 -10.10 -12.11
CA ASP A 815 -47.74 -9.14 -12.08
C ASP A 815 -47.71 -8.16 -13.27
N SER A 816 -48.87 -7.87 -13.86
CA SER A 816 -48.97 -7.03 -15.05
C SER A 816 -48.70 -5.55 -14.80
N GLU A 817 -49.02 -5.03 -13.62
CA GLU A 817 -48.74 -3.64 -13.26
C GLU A 817 -47.25 -3.45 -12.94
N GLN A 818 -46.63 -4.43 -12.27
CA GLN A 818 -45.17 -4.45 -12.07
C GLN A 818 -44.40 -4.53 -13.40
N ARG A 819 -44.93 -5.22 -14.42
CA ARG A 819 -44.33 -5.23 -15.77
C ARG A 819 -44.37 -3.87 -16.43
N LYS A 820 -45.47 -3.12 -16.33
CA LYS A 820 -45.55 -1.74 -16.85
C LYS A 820 -44.59 -0.80 -16.13
N ALA A 821 -44.50 -0.90 -14.80
CA ALA A 821 -43.55 -0.11 -14.02
C ALA A 821 -42.08 -0.39 -14.42
N ARG A 822 -41.75 -1.66 -14.67
CA ARG A 822 -40.45 -2.06 -15.22
C ARG A 822 -40.22 -1.48 -16.62
N GLU A 823 -41.22 -1.49 -17.50
CA GLU A 823 -41.10 -0.90 -18.85
C GLU A 823 -40.81 0.62 -18.78
N GLU A 824 -41.52 1.34 -17.90
CA GLU A 824 -41.26 2.77 -17.65
C GLU A 824 -39.88 3.01 -17.06
N ALA A 825 -39.43 2.17 -16.11
CA ALA A 825 -38.10 2.24 -15.54
C ALA A 825 -37.01 1.97 -16.59
N LEU A 826 -37.18 0.94 -17.43
CA LEU A 826 -36.27 0.61 -18.53
C LEU A 826 -36.18 1.73 -19.56
N GLN A 827 -37.30 2.36 -19.89
CA GLN A 827 -37.33 3.46 -20.84
C GLN A 827 -36.46 4.65 -20.40
N GLY A 828 -36.28 4.84 -19.08
CA GLY A 828 -35.39 5.85 -18.51
C GLY A 828 -33.88 5.60 -18.74
N PHE A 829 -33.48 4.38 -19.09
CA PHE A 829 -32.08 4.05 -19.40
C PHE A 829 -31.73 4.17 -20.88
N TYR A 830 -32.73 4.26 -21.76
CA TYR A 830 -32.55 4.28 -23.22
C TYR A 830 -32.39 5.71 -23.74
N ALA A 831 -31.60 5.89 -24.80
CA ALA A 831 -31.44 7.19 -25.44
C ALA A 831 -32.74 7.66 -26.12
N GLU A 832 -32.90 8.99 -26.24
CA GLU A 832 -34.06 9.61 -26.88
C GLU A 832 -34.26 9.05 -28.30
N GLY A 833 -35.47 8.55 -28.59
CA GLY A 833 -35.83 7.97 -29.89
C GLY A 833 -35.79 6.44 -29.96
N LEU A 834 -35.30 5.74 -28.92
CA LEU A 834 -35.46 4.29 -28.79
C LEU A 834 -36.66 3.94 -27.91
N THR A 835 -37.46 2.97 -28.34
CA THR A 835 -38.60 2.44 -27.57
C THR A 835 -38.29 1.05 -27.05
N VAL A 836 -38.53 0.81 -25.76
CA VAL A 836 -38.49 -0.53 -25.17
C VAL A 836 -39.65 -1.36 -25.73
N ASP A 837 -39.40 -2.59 -26.16
CA ASP A 837 -40.44 -3.48 -26.67
C ASP A 837 -41.48 -3.78 -25.58
N SER A 838 -42.75 -3.49 -25.84
CA SER A 838 -43.84 -3.80 -24.91
C SER A 838 -44.02 -5.31 -24.81
N MET A 839 -43.92 -5.86 -23.60
CA MET A 839 -44.22 -7.26 -23.35
C MET A 839 -45.72 -7.43 -23.12
N GLY A 840 -46.37 -8.15 -24.04
CA GLY A 840 -47.76 -8.59 -23.88
C GLY A 840 -47.94 -9.60 -22.73
N ASP A 841 -49.00 -10.40 -22.80
CA ASP A 841 -49.26 -11.44 -21.78
C ASP A 841 -48.24 -12.59 -21.91
N VAL A 842 -47.15 -12.48 -21.15
CA VAL A 842 -46.18 -13.53 -20.95
C VAL A 842 -46.74 -14.49 -19.90
N GLY A 843 -47.11 -15.71 -20.30
CA GLY A 843 -47.72 -16.75 -19.45
C GLY A 843 -46.79 -17.32 -18.36
N GLY A 844 -45.98 -16.48 -17.71
CA GLY A 844 -44.93 -16.80 -16.77
C GLY A 844 -44.12 -15.59 -16.31
N TYR A 845 -43.01 -15.84 -15.61
CA TYR A 845 -42.07 -14.80 -15.16
C TYR A 845 -40.61 -15.24 -15.41
N ARG A 846 -39.68 -14.28 -15.36
CA ARG A 846 -38.24 -14.54 -15.51
C ARG A 846 -37.50 -14.03 -14.28
N GLN A 847 -36.62 -14.86 -13.74
CA GLN A 847 -35.78 -14.53 -12.60
C GLN A 847 -34.30 -14.62 -12.99
N LEU A 848 -33.56 -13.54 -12.78
CA LEU A 848 -32.10 -13.53 -12.90
C LEU A 848 -31.49 -14.17 -11.63
N ASN A 849 -30.68 -15.21 -11.81
CA ASN A 849 -30.03 -15.94 -10.72
C ASN A 849 -28.62 -15.42 -10.45
N HIS A 850 -27.86 -15.17 -11.51
CA HIS A 850 -26.49 -14.69 -11.44
C HIS A 850 -26.14 -13.84 -12.66
N LYS A 851 -25.33 -12.80 -12.46
CA LYS A 851 -24.73 -11.99 -13.52
C LYS A 851 -23.25 -11.76 -13.24
N THR A 852 -22.42 -11.81 -14.27
CA THR A 852 -20.99 -11.45 -14.19
C THR A 852 -20.60 -10.77 -15.50
N LEU A 853 -19.82 -9.69 -15.42
CA LEU A 853 -19.25 -9.05 -16.61
C LEU A 853 -18.27 -10.02 -17.29
N TYR A 854 -18.53 -10.33 -18.56
CA TYR A 854 -17.76 -11.29 -19.37
C TYR A 854 -16.65 -10.59 -20.17
N ASP A 855 -17.01 -9.53 -20.90
CA ASP A 855 -16.07 -8.74 -21.72
C ASP A 855 -16.64 -7.34 -21.99
N VAL A 856 -15.80 -6.40 -22.41
CA VAL A 856 -16.19 -5.06 -22.86
C VAL A 856 -15.60 -4.79 -24.23
N HIS A 857 -16.45 -4.71 -25.25
CA HIS A 857 -16.06 -4.41 -26.62
C HIS A 857 -16.26 -2.92 -26.92
N PHE A 858 -15.27 -2.26 -27.52
CA PHE A 858 -15.38 -0.88 -27.95
C PHE A 858 -15.57 -0.86 -29.47
N ASP A 859 -16.72 -0.35 -29.90
CA ASP A 859 -17.04 -0.05 -31.30
C ASP A 859 -16.92 1.47 -31.46
N ASP A 860 -16.49 1.99 -32.61
CA ASP A 860 -15.88 3.33 -32.79
C ASP A 860 -16.63 4.54 -32.16
N ASP A 861 -17.92 4.41 -31.79
CA ASP A 861 -18.72 5.44 -31.13
C ASP A 861 -19.51 4.98 -29.87
N LYS A 862 -19.32 3.74 -29.38
CA LYS A 862 -20.06 3.14 -28.25
C LYS A 862 -19.31 1.98 -27.57
N ALA A 863 -19.57 1.76 -26.28
CA ALA A 863 -19.08 0.58 -25.56
C ALA A 863 -20.16 -0.50 -25.46
N ILE A 864 -19.84 -1.75 -25.75
CA ILE A 864 -20.72 -2.91 -25.62
C ILE A 864 -20.24 -3.73 -24.43
N LEU A 865 -20.98 -3.66 -23.32
CA LEU A 865 -20.69 -4.44 -22.12
C LEU A 865 -21.39 -5.79 -22.25
N GLN A 866 -20.61 -6.87 -22.25
CA GLN A 866 -21.12 -8.24 -22.34
C GLN A 866 -21.24 -8.83 -20.93
N TYR A 867 -22.45 -9.17 -20.51
CA TYR A 867 -22.72 -9.82 -19.23
C TYR A 867 -23.07 -11.29 -19.44
N ARG A 868 -22.39 -12.19 -18.75
CA ARG A 868 -22.88 -13.56 -18.61
C ARG A 868 -24.04 -13.57 -17.62
N VAL A 869 -25.21 -13.95 -18.09
CA VAL A 869 -26.44 -14.00 -17.29
C VAL A 869 -26.98 -15.41 -17.21
N ASP A 870 -27.21 -15.87 -15.99
CA ASP A 870 -27.85 -17.14 -15.66
C ASP A 870 -29.25 -16.84 -15.13
N TYR A 871 -30.29 -17.36 -15.80
CA TYR A 871 -31.67 -17.00 -15.48
C TYR A 871 -32.64 -18.17 -15.68
N ASP A 872 -33.74 -18.14 -14.93
CA ASP A 872 -34.84 -19.09 -15.00
C ASP A 872 -36.06 -18.47 -15.68
N ASN A 873 -36.55 -19.12 -16.73
CA ASN A 873 -37.88 -18.84 -17.25
C ASN A 873 -38.88 -19.78 -16.56
N VAL A 874 -39.86 -19.21 -15.87
CA VAL A 874 -40.89 -19.97 -15.14
C VAL A 874 -42.22 -19.83 -15.85
N ALA A 875 -42.66 -20.88 -16.53
CA ALA A 875 -43.98 -20.93 -17.16
C ALA A 875 -45.02 -21.41 -16.16
N VAL A 876 -46.14 -20.68 -16.02
CA VAL A 876 -47.23 -21.02 -15.10
C VAL A 876 -48.35 -21.69 -15.91
N GLN A 877 -48.60 -22.98 -15.66
CA GLN A 877 -49.67 -23.73 -16.32
C GLN A 877 -50.82 -23.99 -15.34
N GLN A 878 -52.05 -23.68 -15.73
CA GLN A 878 -53.24 -24.05 -14.94
C GLN A 878 -53.64 -25.50 -15.25
N LYS A 879 -53.60 -26.37 -14.24
CA LYS A 879 -54.09 -27.75 -14.31
C LYS A 879 -55.25 -27.97 -13.34
N GLU A 880 -56.16 -28.86 -13.71
CA GLU A 880 -57.28 -29.27 -12.84
C GLU A 880 -56.92 -30.58 -12.13
N ARG A 881 -57.08 -30.63 -10.81
CA ARG A 881 -57.03 -31.88 -10.03
C ARG A 881 -58.38 -32.12 -9.36
N GLU A 882 -58.84 -33.36 -9.33
CA GLU A 882 -60.04 -33.72 -8.56
C GLU A 882 -59.65 -33.93 -7.10
N VAL A 883 -60.19 -33.09 -6.22
CA VAL A 883 -59.97 -33.15 -4.78
C VAL A 883 -61.27 -33.54 -4.09
N GLU A 884 -61.26 -34.59 -3.28
CA GLU A 884 -62.43 -35.00 -2.49
C GLU A 884 -62.62 -34.06 -1.31
N LYS A 885 -63.63 -33.18 -1.36
CA LYS A 885 -64.05 -32.36 -0.22
C LYS A 885 -65.22 -33.06 0.48
N LYS A 886 -65.13 -33.21 1.81
CA LYS A 886 -66.23 -33.75 2.63
C LYS A 886 -67.28 -32.66 2.83
N LYS A 887 -68.52 -32.94 2.41
CA LYS A 887 -69.70 -32.14 2.79
C LYS A 887 -70.60 -33.04 3.63
N GLY A 888 -70.42 -33.00 4.95
CA GLY A 888 -71.06 -33.92 5.89
C GLY A 888 -70.54 -35.37 5.76
N LYS A 889 -71.44 -36.38 5.86
CA LYS A 889 -71.09 -37.81 5.83
C LYS A 889 -70.81 -38.40 4.42
N LYS A 890 -70.86 -37.60 3.34
CA LYS A 890 -70.50 -38.05 1.97
C LYS A 890 -69.33 -37.23 1.41
N LYS A 891 -68.43 -37.92 0.69
CA LYS A 891 -67.30 -37.32 -0.04
C LYS A 891 -67.74 -37.02 -1.47
N GLU A 892 -67.45 -35.82 -1.95
CA GLU A 892 -67.74 -35.39 -3.32
C GLU A 892 -66.44 -34.92 -3.99
N LYS A 893 -66.20 -35.35 -5.22
CA LYS A 893 -65.00 -34.98 -6.00
C LYS A 893 -65.23 -33.61 -6.63
N VAL A 894 -64.45 -32.61 -6.19
CA VAL A 894 -64.50 -31.25 -6.72
C VAL A 894 -63.23 -31.00 -7.53
N LYS A 895 -63.37 -30.56 -8.77
CA LYS A 895 -62.23 -30.14 -9.61
C LYS A 895 -61.68 -28.82 -9.09
N GLU A 896 -60.47 -28.83 -8.57
CA GLU A 896 -59.72 -27.66 -8.10
C GLU A 896 -58.64 -27.32 -9.15
N LYS A 897 -58.66 -26.09 -9.65
CA LYS A 897 -57.60 -25.56 -10.52
C LYS A 897 -56.40 -25.19 -9.64
N TYR A 898 -55.22 -25.69 -9.99
CA TYR A 898 -53.96 -25.30 -9.37
C TYR A 898 -52.95 -24.93 -10.45
N GLU A 899 -51.98 -24.11 -10.08
CA GLU A 899 -50.95 -23.63 -10.97
C GLU A 899 -49.68 -24.45 -10.77
N GLU A 900 -49.12 -24.97 -11.86
CA GLU A 900 -47.86 -25.69 -11.87
C GLU A 900 -46.80 -24.83 -12.56
N GLU A 901 -45.70 -24.57 -11.85
CA GLU A 901 -44.58 -23.77 -12.34
C GLU A 901 -43.51 -24.67 -12.97
N LYS A 902 -43.28 -24.53 -14.27
CA LYS A 902 -42.21 -25.24 -14.98
C LYS A 902 -41.01 -24.31 -15.18
N LYS A 903 -39.91 -24.61 -14.49
CA LYS A 903 -38.66 -23.84 -14.56
C LYS A 903 -37.73 -24.36 -15.66
N ASN A 904 -37.21 -23.47 -16.49
CA ASN A 904 -36.18 -23.76 -17.49
C ASN A 904 -35.00 -22.80 -17.30
N SER A 905 -33.87 -23.31 -16.82
CA SER A 905 -32.64 -22.55 -16.60
C SER A 905 -31.84 -22.38 -17.89
N ARG A 906 -31.29 -21.18 -18.12
CA ARG A 906 -30.43 -20.87 -19.27
C ARG A 906 -29.23 -20.00 -18.86
N SER A 907 -28.13 -20.12 -19.60
CA SER A 907 -26.92 -19.29 -19.48
C SER A 907 -26.60 -18.71 -20.85
N MET A 908 -26.51 -17.37 -20.95
CA MET A 908 -26.20 -16.66 -22.20
C MET A 908 -25.37 -15.40 -21.90
N LEU A 909 -24.73 -14.84 -22.92
CA LEU A 909 -24.16 -13.50 -22.84
C LEU A 909 -25.22 -12.47 -23.27
N LEU A 910 -25.39 -11.41 -22.49
CA LEU A 910 -26.24 -10.26 -22.78
C LEU A 910 -25.36 -9.07 -23.13
N ASN A 911 -25.54 -8.50 -24.30
CA ASN A 911 -24.76 -7.37 -24.80
C ASN A 911 -25.53 -6.09 -24.54
N VAL A 912 -24.91 -5.14 -23.84
CA VAL A 912 -25.47 -3.85 -23.44
C VAL A 912 -24.70 -2.73 -24.14
N PRO A 913 -25.22 -2.16 -25.25
CA PRO A 913 -24.56 -1.08 -25.98
C PRO A 913 -24.83 0.27 -25.33
N VAL A 914 -23.78 0.91 -24.83
CA VAL A 914 -23.81 2.12 -24.01
C VAL A 914 -22.99 3.23 -24.66
N LYS A 915 -23.53 4.45 -24.66
CA LYS A 915 -22.80 5.66 -25.07
C LYS A 915 -22.74 6.66 -23.92
N ALA A 916 -21.59 7.29 -23.75
CA ALA A 916 -21.38 8.33 -22.75
C ALA A 916 -21.82 9.70 -23.27
N SER A 917 -22.46 10.48 -22.40
CA SER A 917 -22.79 11.90 -22.59
C SER A 917 -22.19 12.72 -21.44
N ASN A 918 -22.15 14.05 -21.58
CA ASN A 918 -21.52 14.95 -20.59
C ASN A 918 -22.05 14.79 -19.15
N ASP A 919 -23.27 14.26 -18.98
CA ASP A 919 -23.96 14.12 -17.69
C ASP A 919 -24.26 12.66 -17.28
N GLY A 920 -23.88 11.64 -18.08
CA GLY A 920 -24.21 10.23 -17.76
C GLY A 920 -24.04 9.24 -18.91
N TYR A 921 -24.67 8.07 -18.80
CA TYR A 921 -24.64 6.99 -19.80
C TYR A 921 -26.06 6.68 -20.27
N ALA A 922 -26.21 6.26 -21.53
CA ALA A 922 -27.48 5.82 -22.08
C ALA A 922 -27.30 4.59 -22.97
N VAL A 923 -28.31 3.72 -22.98
CA VAL A 923 -28.39 2.59 -23.92
C VAL A 923 -28.77 3.12 -25.30
N VAL A 924 -27.90 2.92 -26.29
CA VAL A 924 -28.07 3.51 -27.65
C VAL A 924 -28.59 2.53 -28.69
N SER A 925 -28.75 1.25 -28.32
CA SER A 925 -29.40 0.25 -29.16
C SER A 925 -29.95 -0.88 -28.31
N ASN A 926 -30.99 -1.56 -28.80
CA ASN A 926 -31.63 -2.66 -28.07
C ASN A 926 -30.62 -3.75 -27.66
N LEU A 927 -30.77 -4.24 -26.43
CA LEU A 927 -29.95 -5.31 -25.87
C LEU A 927 -30.18 -6.62 -26.64
N TYR A 928 -29.11 -7.40 -26.82
CA TYR A 928 -29.18 -8.66 -27.56
C TYR A 928 -28.32 -9.76 -26.92
N PHE A 929 -28.71 -11.02 -27.13
CA PHE A 929 -28.01 -12.18 -26.56
C PHE A 929 -27.01 -12.80 -27.53
N THR A 930 -25.88 -13.27 -27.01
CA THR A 930 -24.88 -14.08 -27.72
C THR A 930 -24.61 -15.39 -26.95
N PRO A 931 -24.23 -16.48 -27.64
CA PRO A 931 -23.83 -17.72 -26.96
C PRO A 931 -22.51 -17.52 -26.23
N VAL A 932 -22.33 -18.22 -25.11
CA VAL A 932 -21.04 -18.23 -24.38
C VAL A 932 -20.00 -19.00 -25.23
N PRO A 933 -18.87 -18.39 -25.64
CA PRO A 933 -17.83 -19.06 -26.43
C PRO A 933 -17.18 -20.24 -25.70
N ASP A 934 -16.86 -21.32 -26.43
CA ASP A 934 -16.05 -22.42 -25.90
C ASP A 934 -14.57 -22.01 -25.88
N VAL A 935 -14.07 -21.63 -24.71
CA VAL A 935 -12.67 -21.19 -24.49
C VAL A 935 -11.65 -22.33 -24.46
N LYS A 936 -12.07 -23.58 -24.74
CA LYS A 936 -11.17 -24.73 -24.81
C LYS A 936 -10.35 -24.71 -26.10
N THR A 937 -9.06 -24.39 -25.97
CA THR A 937 -8.08 -24.51 -27.06
C THR A 937 -7.50 -25.93 -27.13
N LYS A 938 -7.51 -26.53 -28.32
CA LYS A 938 -6.89 -27.85 -28.60
C LYS A 938 -5.43 -27.75 -29.12
N GLY A 939 -4.83 -26.55 -29.09
CA GLY A 939 -3.53 -26.27 -29.73
C GLY A 939 -2.31 -26.26 -28.79
N VAL A 940 -2.49 -26.46 -27.49
CA VAL A 940 -1.38 -26.46 -26.51
C VAL A 940 -0.88 -27.90 -26.34
N GLN A 941 0.39 -28.16 -26.70
CA GLN A 941 1.01 -29.46 -26.50
C GLN A 941 1.22 -29.72 -25.00
N SER A 942 0.92 -30.93 -24.55
CA SER A 942 1.18 -31.37 -23.18
C SER A 942 2.68 -31.34 -22.85
N GLU A 943 3.03 -31.09 -21.59
CA GLU A 943 4.38 -31.29 -21.07
C GLU A 943 4.87 -32.72 -21.40
N THR A 944 5.98 -32.83 -22.15
CA THR A 944 6.55 -34.13 -22.58
C THR A 944 7.87 -34.39 -21.88
N ASN A 945 8.21 -35.66 -21.68
CA ASN A 945 9.47 -36.06 -21.07
C ASN A 945 10.66 -35.62 -21.95
N PRO A 946 11.49 -34.64 -21.50
CA PRO A 946 12.60 -34.12 -22.28
C PRO A 946 13.78 -35.11 -22.41
N LEU A 947 13.77 -36.19 -21.62
CA LEU A 947 14.77 -37.26 -21.66
C LEU A 947 14.31 -38.45 -22.52
N ALA A 948 13.21 -38.32 -23.27
CA ALA A 948 12.64 -39.42 -24.06
C ALA A 948 13.62 -40.05 -25.06
N GLU A 949 14.62 -39.29 -25.54
CA GLU A 949 15.65 -39.75 -26.48
C GLU A 949 16.88 -40.39 -25.82
N GLN A 950 17.00 -40.37 -24.48
CA GLN A 950 18.11 -40.99 -23.76
C GLN A 950 17.87 -42.48 -23.51
N SER A 951 18.95 -43.27 -23.50
CA SER A 951 18.89 -44.71 -23.20
C SER A 951 18.51 -44.95 -21.73
N GLU A 952 17.48 -45.76 -21.51
CA GLU A 952 17.04 -46.19 -20.18
C GLU A 952 18.07 -47.10 -19.48
N ALA A 953 17.96 -47.21 -18.16
CA ALA A 953 18.78 -48.09 -17.35
C ALA A 953 18.57 -49.59 -17.68
N PRO A 954 19.57 -50.47 -17.44
CA PRO A 954 19.46 -51.91 -17.68
C PRO A 954 18.26 -52.56 -16.98
N MET A 955 17.66 -53.59 -17.60
CA MET A 955 16.40 -54.22 -17.18
C MET A 955 16.38 -54.68 -15.71
N GLU A 956 17.50 -55.22 -15.20
CA GLU A 956 17.61 -55.62 -13.80
C GLU A 956 17.52 -54.45 -12.81
N GLN A 957 18.14 -53.31 -13.13
CA GLN A 957 18.08 -52.10 -12.30
C GLN A 957 16.71 -51.44 -12.37
N LYS A 958 16.08 -51.48 -13.55
CA LYS A 958 14.72 -50.97 -13.77
C LYS A 958 13.70 -51.68 -12.87
N GLN A 959 13.74 -53.01 -12.81
CA GLN A 959 12.85 -53.80 -11.96
C GLN A 959 13.05 -53.53 -10.46
N GLN A 960 14.30 -53.36 -10.01
CA GLN A 960 14.59 -53.03 -8.62
C GLN A 960 14.03 -51.67 -8.21
N VAL A 961 14.19 -50.65 -9.08
CA VAL A 961 13.67 -49.31 -8.83
C VAL A 961 12.13 -49.28 -8.90
N GLU A 962 11.51 -49.94 -9.87
CA GLU A 962 10.04 -50.01 -9.98
C GLU A 962 9.38 -50.68 -8.77
N ASN A 963 9.95 -51.77 -8.25
CA ASN A 963 9.44 -52.42 -7.06
C ASN A 963 9.56 -51.52 -5.83
N TRP A 964 10.70 -50.84 -5.68
CA TRP A 964 10.89 -49.88 -4.60
C TRP A 964 9.94 -48.67 -4.72
N LEU A 965 9.66 -48.17 -5.93
CA LEU A 965 8.73 -47.07 -6.16
C LEU A 965 7.30 -47.41 -5.74
N LYS A 966 6.86 -48.67 -5.95
CA LYS A 966 5.54 -49.12 -5.46
C LYS A 966 5.45 -49.04 -3.94
N ASP A 967 6.49 -49.49 -3.24
CA ASP A 967 6.56 -49.43 -1.79
C ASP A 967 6.65 -47.98 -1.29
N PHE A 968 7.41 -47.13 -1.98
CA PHE A 968 7.52 -45.70 -1.70
C PHE A 968 6.16 -45.01 -1.86
N PHE A 969 5.46 -45.19 -2.99
CA PHE A 969 4.19 -44.51 -3.23
C PHE A 969 3.05 -45.03 -2.36
N LYS A 970 3.09 -46.29 -1.94
CA LYS A 970 2.19 -46.81 -0.91
C LYS A 970 2.38 -46.07 0.42
N LYS A 971 3.63 -45.86 0.84
CA LYS A 971 3.94 -45.08 2.05
C LYS A 971 3.70 -43.57 1.88
N TYR A 972 3.90 -43.04 0.68
CA TYR A 972 3.59 -41.65 0.34
C TYR A 972 2.09 -41.36 0.46
N ALA A 973 1.26 -42.31 0.05
CA ALA A 973 -0.19 -42.19 0.12
C ALA A 973 -0.73 -42.44 1.55
N ASP A 974 -0.33 -43.56 2.17
CA ASP A 974 -0.92 -44.03 3.44
C ASP A 974 -0.16 -43.58 4.70
N GLY A 975 1.12 -43.24 4.58
CA GLY A 975 2.01 -42.96 5.71
C GLY A 975 1.98 -41.52 6.19
N THR A 976 2.72 -41.26 7.26
CA THR A 976 2.94 -39.93 7.82
C THR A 976 4.25 -39.32 7.29
N THR A 977 4.44 -38.01 7.46
CA THR A 977 5.70 -37.35 7.09
C THR A 977 6.91 -37.95 7.81
N ASP A 978 6.75 -38.44 9.03
CA ASP A 978 7.82 -39.03 9.83
C ASP A 978 8.32 -40.35 9.20
N ASP A 979 7.40 -41.16 8.65
CA ASP A 979 7.71 -42.44 7.99
C ASP A 979 8.58 -42.28 6.74
N LEU A 980 8.52 -41.10 6.09
CA LEU A 980 9.22 -40.81 4.84
C LEU A 980 10.58 -40.11 5.05
N THR A 981 10.90 -39.72 6.28
CA THR A 981 12.19 -39.09 6.65
C THR A 981 13.39 -39.95 6.26
N TYR A 982 13.24 -41.29 6.27
CA TYR A 982 14.29 -42.24 5.89
C TYR A 982 14.33 -42.58 4.39
N MET A 983 13.39 -42.05 3.60
CA MET A 983 13.22 -42.37 2.18
C MET A 983 13.34 -41.13 1.28
N MET A 984 13.24 -39.92 1.82
CA MET A 984 13.25 -38.67 1.07
C MET A 984 13.96 -37.54 1.82
N GLU A 985 14.70 -36.70 1.11
CA GLU A 985 15.45 -35.56 1.69
C GLU A 985 14.52 -34.48 2.29
N LYS A 986 13.37 -34.26 1.65
CA LYS A 986 12.32 -33.34 2.10
C LYS A 986 11.01 -34.13 2.23
N PRO A 987 10.72 -34.76 3.38
CA PRO A 987 9.58 -35.68 3.51
C PRO A 987 8.25 -34.96 3.26
N GLN A 988 7.42 -35.55 2.41
CA GLN A 988 6.07 -35.09 2.07
C GLN A 988 5.18 -36.32 1.96
N ALA A 989 4.01 -36.31 2.60
CA ALA A 989 3.04 -37.43 2.58
C ALA A 989 1.63 -36.90 2.33
N LEU A 990 0.75 -37.75 1.81
CA LEU A 990 -0.69 -37.46 1.65
C LEU A 990 -1.50 -37.77 2.94
N ASN A 991 -0.81 -38.14 4.03
CA ASN A 991 -1.38 -38.36 5.37
C ASN A 991 -2.62 -39.27 5.37
N GLY A 992 -2.62 -40.31 4.52
CA GLY A 992 -3.68 -41.30 4.51
C GLY A 992 -4.98 -40.89 3.84
N GLN A 993 -5.08 -39.72 3.19
CA GLN A 993 -6.28 -39.28 2.48
C GLN A 993 -6.52 -40.06 1.17
N ARG A 994 -5.47 -40.67 0.61
CA ARG A 994 -5.51 -41.43 -0.65
C ARG A 994 -4.82 -42.79 -0.50
N SER A 995 -5.15 -43.72 -1.38
CA SER A 995 -4.49 -45.02 -1.52
C SER A 995 -3.80 -45.14 -2.88
N PHE A 996 -2.62 -45.74 -2.89
CA PHE A 996 -1.87 -46.03 -4.13
C PHE A 996 -2.51 -47.17 -4.91
N VAL A 997 -2.75 -46.97 -6.22
CA VAL A 997 -3.35 -47.95 -7.13
C VAL A 997 -2.30 -48.57 -8.06
N GLY A 998 -1.43 -47.76 -8.67
CA GLY A 998 -0.45 -48.27 -9.63
C GLY A 998 0.47 -47.22 -10.26
N LEU A 999 1.46 -47.70 -11.01
CA LEU A 999 2.39 -46.89 -11.81
C LEU A 999 2.14 -47.13 -13.29
N GLU A 1000 2.14 -46.06 -14.08
CA GLU A 1000 1.98 -46.07 -15.53
C GLU A 1000 3.12 -45.25 -16.18
N ASN A 1001 3.55 -45.67 -17.38
CA ASN A 1001 4.57 -44.97 -18.18
C ASN A 1001 5.89 -44.66 -17.45
N THR A 1002 6.33 -45.56 -16.56
CA THR A 1002 7.60 -45.42 -15.82
C THR A 1002 8.81 -45.56 -16.74
N LYS A 1003 9.61 -44.49 -16.83
CA LYS A 1003 10.91 -44.46 -17.51
C LYS A 1003 12.01 -44.10 -16.53
N ILE A 1004 13.14 -44.79 -16.61
CA ILE A 1004 14.24 -44.68 -15.64
C ILE A 1004 15.54 -44.39 -16.37
N TYR A 1005 16.13 -43.24 -16.08
CA TYR A 1005 17.35 -42.74 -16.73
C TYR A 1005 18.52 -42.79 -15.75
N PRO A 1006 19.70 -43.28 -16.16
CA PRO A 1006 20.89 -43.25 -15.30
C PRO A 1006 21.40 -41.80 -15.16
N SER A 1007 21.75 -41.40 -13.94
CA SER A 1007 22.29 -40.08 -13.62
C SER A 1007 23.47 -40.22 -12.65
N GLY A 1008 24.69 -40.06 -13.16
CA GLY A 1008 25.93 -40.24 -12.38
C GLY A 1008 26.25 -41.71 -12.04
N LYS A 1009 27.22 -41.94 -11.13
CA LYS A 1009 27.72 -43.30 -10.82
C LYS A 1009 26.72 -44.17 -10.04
N ASN A 1010 25.76 -43.60 -9.31
CA ASN A 1010 24.81 -44.30 -8.42
C ASN A 1010 23.41 -43.62 -8.33
N GLY A 1011 23.06 -42.74 -9.27
CA GLY A 1011 21.79 -42.00 -9.28
C GLY A 1011 20.89 -42.38 -10.46
N PHE A 1012 19.59 -42.20 -10.29
CA PHE A 1012 18.56 -42.44 -11.29
C PHE A 1012 17.59 -41.26 -11.35
N VAL A 1013 17.11 -40.92 -12.54
CA VAL A 1013 15.98 -40.02 -12.74
C VAL A 1013 14.81 -40.84 -13.24
N VAL A 1014 13.76 -40.93 -12.44
CA VAL A 1014 12.53 -41.66 -12.74
C VAL A 1014 11.48 -40.66 -13.19
N LYS A 1015 10.80 -40.95 -14.29
CA LYS A 1015 9.61 -40.23 -14.72
C LYS A 1015 8.45 -41.21 -14.83
N THR A 1016 7.37 -40.98 -14.09
CA THR A 1016 6.26 -41.93 -13.95
C THR A 1016 4.93 -41.23 -13.72
N ASN A 1017 3.84 -41.86 -14.12
CA ASN A 1017 2.49 -41.47 -13.76
C ASN A 1017 1.98 -42.40 -12.67
N VAL A 1018 1.49 -41.83 -11.57
CA VAL A 1018 1.04 -42.57 -10.40
C VAL A 1018 -0.47 -42.41 -10.28
N LYS A 1019 -1.18 -43.52 -10.17
CA LYS A 1019 -2.61 -43.52 -9.90
C LYS A 1019 -2.87 -43.59 -8.41
N PHE A 1020 -3.64 -42.63 -7.90
CA PHE A 1020 -4.16 -42.60 -6.55
C PHE A 1020 -5.68 -42.68 -6.57
N GLN A 1021 -6.26 -43.27 -5.53
CA GLN A 1021 -7.69 -43.34 -5.31
C GLN A 1021 -8.02 -42.69 -3.97
N GLU A 1022 -9.08 -41.88 -3.91
CA GLU A 1022 -9.55 -41.32 -2.64
C GLU A 1022 -10.22 -42.41 -1.78
N LYS A 1023 -10.03 -42.36 -0.46
CA LYS A 1023 -10.52 -43.43 0.42
C LYS A 1023 -12.04 -43.37 0.65
N ASP A 1024 -12.62 -42.17 0.59
CA ASP A 1024 -14.04 -41.95 0.87
C ASP A 1024 -14.93 -42.15 -0.36
N VAL A 1025 -14.38 -42.00 -1.56
CA VAL A 1025 -15.08 -42.11 -2.84
C VAL A 1025 -14.16 -42.73 -3.90
N ALA A 1026 -14.69 -43.59 -4.78
CA ALA A 1026 -13.90 -44.34 -5.76
C ALA A 1026 -13.39 -43.49 -6.95
N ILE A 1027 -13.00 -42.24 -6.71
CA ILE A 1027 -12.44 -41.33 -7.69
C ILE A 1027 -10.94 -41.62 -7.83
N GLU A 1028 -10.51 -41.95 -9.06
CA GLU A 1028 -9.10 -42.12 -9.39
C GLU A 1028 -8.52 -40.81 -9.97
N ASN A 1029 -7.32 -40.46 -9.52
CA ASN A 1029 -6.54 -39.36 -10.06
C ASN A 1029 -5.16 -39.86 -10.51
N THR A 1030 -4.70 -39.41 -11.67
CA THR A 1030 -3.36 -39.72 -12.19
C THR A 1030 -2.47 -38.50 -12.04
N GLU A 1031 -1.39 -38.64 -11.28
CA GLU A 1031 -0.41 -37.59 -11.04
C GLU A 1031 0.92 -37.94 -11.70
N SER A 1032 1.53 -36.98 -12.39
CA SER A 1032 2.84 -37.18 -13.03
C SER A 1032 3.98 -36.75 -12.11
N PHE A 1033 5.03 -37.57 -12.02
CA PHE A 1033 6.18 -37.31 -11.16
C PHE A 1033 7.51 -37.43 -11.92
N THR A 1034 8.45 -36.53 -11.59
CA THR A 1034 9.89 -36.67 -11.83
C THR A 1034 10.60 -36.85 -10.49
N ILE A 1035 11.30 -37.97 -10.30
CA ILE A 1035 11.97 -38.34 -9.06
C ILE A 1035 13.46 -38.52 -9.31
N HIS A 1036 14.28 -37.81 -8.56
CA HIS A 1036 15.72 -37.97 -8.51
C HIS A 1036 16.07 -38.92 -7.35
N LEU A 1037 16.57 -40.10 -7.69
CA LEU A 1037 16.96 -41.15 -6.75
C LEU A 1037 18.48 -41.26 -6.65
N THR A 1038 18.98 -41.47 -5.44
CA THR A 1038 20.36 -41.91 -5.21
C THR A 1038 20.39 -43.15 -4.31
N LYS A 1039 21.37 -44.02 -4.54
CA LYS A 1039 21.58 -45.22 -3.73
C LYS A 1039 22.51 -44.92 -2.56
N ARG A 1040 21.98 -44.94 -1.33
CA ARG A 1040 22.70 -44.73 -0.06
C ARG A 1040 22.59 -46.01 0.79
N ASP A 1041 23.71 -46.56 1.25
CA ASP A 1041 23.78 -47.78 2.09
C ASP A 1041 22.96 -48.98 1.56
N GLY A 1042 22.97 -49.17 0.24
CA GLY A 1042 22.24 -50.25 -0.42
C GLY A 1042 20.73 -50.02 -0.61
N LYS A 1043 20.17 -48.91 -0.11
CA LYS A 1043 18.76 -48.51 -0.28
C LYS A 1043 18.62 -47.32 -1.22
N TYR A 1044 17.46 -47.18 -1.86
CA TYR A 1044 17.13 -46.02 -2.68
C TYR A 1044 16.60 -44.88 -1.79
N PHE A 1045 16.99 -43.65 -2.13
CA PHE A 1045 16.65 -42.44 -1.41
C PHE A 1045 16.25 -41.34 -2.40
N VAL A 1046 15.14 -40.64 -2.15
CA VAL A 1046 14.66 -39.52 -2.99
C VAL A 1046 15.37 -38.23 -2.60
N GLU A 1047 16.17 -37.67 -3.49
CA GLU A 1047 16.78 -36.34 -3.29
C GLU A 1047 15.83 -35.21 -3.68
N LYS A 1048 15.06 -35.42 -4.76
CA LYS A 1048 14.13 -34.42 -5.28
C LYS A 1048 12.95 -35.08 -5.96
N MET A 1049 11.75 -34.56 -5.71
CA MET A 1049 10.51 -35.00 -6.34
C MET A 1049 9.74 -33.78 -6.85
N GLU A 1050 9.23 -33.87 -8.08
CA GLU A 1050 8.48 -32.79 -8.74
C GLU A 1050 7.22 -33.38 -9.42
N ASN A 1051 6.09 -32.67 -9.34
CA ASN A 1051 4.81 -33.10 -9.90
C ASN A 1051 4.66 -32.72 -11.39
N THR A 1052 5.65 -33.08 -12.22
CA THR A 1052 5.66 -32.85 -13.67
C THR A 1052 6.51 -33.93 -14.37
N LEU A 1053 6.23 -34.22 -15.65
CA LEU A 1053 7.13 -34.99 -16.52
C LEU A 1053 8.25 -34.13 -17.13
N GLY A 1054 8.23 -32.81 -16.92
CA GLY A 1054 9.15 -31.80 -17.44
C GLY A 1054 8.56 -30.96 -18.60
N GLY A 1055 9.05 -29.73 -18.75
CA GLY A 1055 8.71 -28.75 -19.78
C GLY A 1055 9.80 -27.68 -19.88
N LYS A 1056 9.87 -26.94 -20.99
CA LYS A 1056 10.91 -25.91 -21.22
C LYS A 1056 10.70 -24.65 -20.39
#